data_AF-A0A428NK30-F1
#
_entry.id   AF-A0A428NK30-F1
#
_cell.length_a   1.000
_cell.length_b   1.000
_cell.length_c   1.000
_cell.angle_alpha   90.00
_cell.angle_beta   90.00
_cell.angle_gamma   90.00
#
_symmetry.space_group_name_H-M   'P 1'
#
loop_
_entity.id
_entity.type
_entity.pdbx_description
1 polymer ?
#
loop_
_entity_poly.entity_id
_entity_poly.type
_entity_poly.pdbx_seq_one_letter_code
_entity_poly.pdbx_strand_id
1 'polypeptide(L)'
;MHSFRAFYLVGALALTLVNAVSLPAGVPRDVSEFRDKHPYKPPYHGHRKIITIRPSKNEHDDASERFKRGVLKANGGGTLYLPKGKTFVIGKVLDLTGLNDIHIHLDGEIRFTDDVEYWQENAWYHPFQKSIMFWKWGGKNIKIYGEGVIEGQGQRWWNEFEAGTGSILNPDNKYYRPILFYAENTTNLEVSGIHLKDSPCWNNFIVSSKNIRYTDVVATALSNNGSIIPKNTDFMNTMNTSTVHIERTWVNIDDDCFSPKPNSSDLYVNTMYCNGTHGQSMGSLGQYEGEVSNVHDVHIENVWMLNGDYSGARIKVWAGEKTGTGFVNNVTFKNFWVTRMDYGIFLDSCYFNKSAEECNKYPSGMDITNIHFENFTGYTSGVYGNAVARLSCSASESAVCSNITLKDFNVETPCGGKPVIICDGMHGDIGVDCVPYESEEAQAALKAKFFEALAVITDISSITEALKRLGHRVVHVPGVKDLIKQHAAHKHKHWDVVFNYSKGLHGTARETQVPALLEEYQIPFTFSDAETLTICGDKAKTKMVLDHYEIPTSQYVAVPKYGDDSFDYSEVQKKLSYPLFVKPTSSSQCNGITAANKIVQEQDPQHEVEKLRSQFKDQEILIENFLGGREFTVAISGTGEFADVIGISELVWDTHLLRGRDKIHIDFTTELSRRERCVNKGFTLENVPSSDPLWEEVVELSLKAYTVLGCRDGGRVDIRLTSEEQGISSLRHRGIVKLSDSFFTMY
;
A
#
# COMPACT_ATOMS: atom_id res chain seq x y z
N MET A 1 44.41 -16.69 -23.10
CA MET A 1 44.71 -18.14 -23.13
C MET A 1 43.54 -18.84 -22.45
N HIS A 2 42.69 -19.48 -23.26
CA HIS A 2 42.47 -20.94 -23.22
C HIS A 2 41.90 -21.42 -21.88
N SER A 3 40.57 -21.54 -21.77
CA SER A 3 39.75 -22.72 -22.15
C SER A 3 39.45 -23.59 -20.92
N PHE A 4 38.44 -24.46 -21.04
CA PHE A 4 37.79 -25.32 -20.04
C PHE A 4 36.68 -24.60 -19.23
N ARG A 5 35.37 -24.74 -19.50
CA ARG A 5 34.55 -25.89 -19.95
C ARG A 5 34.85 -27.16 -19.16
N ALA A 6 33.95 -27.54 -18.25
CA ALA A 6 33.29 -28.86 -18.18
C ALA A 6 32.86 -29.31 -16.75
N PHE A 7 31.55 -29.61 -16.63
CA PHE A 7 30.91 -30.66 -15.80
C PHE A 7 30.74 -30.43 -14.27
N TYR A 8 29.51 -30.29 -13.75
CA TYR A 8 28.49 -31.33 -13.41
C TYR A 8 28.95 -32.18 -12.19
N LEU A 9 28.16 -32.58 -11.17
CA LEU A 9 26.75 -32.94 -11.06
C LEU A 9 26.37 -33.12 -9.54
N VAL A 10 25.16 -32.68 -9.16
CA VAL A 10 24.17 -33.22 -8.19
C VAL A 10 24.53 -33.56 -6.73
N GLY A 11 23.75 -32.97 -5.83
CA GLY A 11 23.30 -33.54 -4.56
C GLY A 11 21.96 -32.90 -4.17
N ALA A 12 20.85 -33.60 -4.41
CA ALA A 12 19.49 -33.15 -4.14
C ALA A 12 19.09 -33.44 -2.68
N LEU A 13 18.50 -32.45 -2.00
CA LEU A 13 17.47 -32.66 -0.96
C LEU A 13 16.73 -31.34 -0.66
N ALA A 14 15.44 -31.34 -1.01
CA ALA A 14 14.34 -30.44 -0.60
C ALA A 14 14.55 -28.91 -0.73
N LEU A 15 14.41 -28.43 -1.97
CA LEU A 15 14.16 -27.03 -2.31
C LEU A 15 12.66 -26.69 -2.11
N THR A 16 12.36 -25.71 -1.26
CA THR A 16 11.26 -24.78 -1.49
C THR A 16 11.85 -23.39 -1.71
N LEU A 17 12.23 -23.13 -2.96
CA LEU A 17 12.53 -21.81 -3.49
C LEU A 17 11.27 -20.95 -3.40
N VAL A 18 11.14 -20.10 -2.39
CA VAL A 18 10.31 -18.90 -2.53
C VAL A 18 11.11 -17.96 -3.42
N ASN A 19 10.92 -18.07 -4.73
CA ASN A 19 11.39 -17.06 -5.66
C ASN A 19 10.79 -15.73 -5.21
N ALA A 20 11.61 -14.69 -5.03
CA ALA A 20 11.11 -13.33 -5.15
C ALA A 20 10.59 -13.20 -6.61
N VAL A 21 9.31 -13.48 -6.82
CA VAL A 21 8.72 -13.58 -8.16
C VAL A 21 8.67 -12.16 -8.73
N SER A 22 9.54 -11.87 -9.68
CA SER A 22 9.47 -10.66 -10.50
C SER A 22 8.19 -10.69 -11.33
N LEU A 23 7.53 -9.53 -11.50
CA LEU A 23 6.49 -9.34 -12.52
C LEU A 23 6.90 -9.97 -13.86
N PRO A 24 5.98 -10.60 -14.61
CA PRO A 24 6.28 -11.13 -15.93
C PRO A 24 6.97 -10.08 -16.82
N ALA A 25 7.89 -10.53 -17.67
CA ALA A 25 8.56 -9.65 -18.60
C ALA A 25 7.54 -8.89 -19.48
N GLY A 26 7.76 -7.59 -19.66
CA GLY A 26 6.87 -6.74 -20.47
C GLY A 26 5.59 -6.27 -19.78
N VAL A 27 5.39 -6.54 -18.48
CA VAL A 27 4.35 -5.87 -17.68
C VAL A 27 4.88 -4.51 -17.23
N PRO A 28 4.20 -3.39 -17.54
CA PRO A 28 4.58 -2.06 -17.07
C PRO A 28 4.56 -1.96 -15.55
N ARG A 29 5.50 -1.18 -15.00
CA ARG A 29 5.62 -0.89 -13.56
C ARG A 29 5.16 0.51 -13.17
N ASP A 30 5.14 1.42 -14.13
CA ASP A 30 4.76 2.81 -13.94
C ASP A 30 4.11 3.36 -15.23
N VAL A 31 3.69 4.61 -15.16
CA VAL A 31 3.05 5.32 -16.27
C VAL A 31 3.98 5.43 -17.49
N SER A 32 5.29 5.58 -17.30
CA SER A 32 6.25 5.69 -18.39
C SER A 32 6.35 4.36 -19.15
N GLU A 33 6.59 3.25 -18.46
CA GLU A 33 6.63 1.92 -19.08
C GLU A 33 5.28 1.59 -19.74
N PHE A 34 4.15 2.04 -19.16
CA PHE A 34 2.84 1.85 -19.74
C PHE A 34 2.69 2.60 -21.08
N ARG A 35 3.13 3.86 -21.13
CA ARG A 35 3.13 4.67 -22.37
C ARG A 35 4.11 4.15 -23.42
N ASP A 36 5.25 3.61 -23.01
CA ASP A 36 6.20 2.98 -23.93
C ASP A 36 5.60 1.72 -24.56
N LYS A 37 4.88 0.92 -23.77
CA LYS A 37 4.21 -0.30 -24.25
C LYS A 37 2.97 0.00 -25.09
N HIS A 38 2.20 1.00 -24.67
CA HIS A 38 0.93 1.42 -25.27
C HIS A 38 1.02 2.88 -25.69
N PRO A 39 1.77 3.19 -26.76
CA PRO A 39 1.96 4.56 -27.20
C PRO A 39 0.64 5.15 -27.68
N TYR A 40 0.23 6.24 -27.03
CA TYR A 40 -0.97 6.95 -27.41
C TYR A 40 -0.74 7.76 -28.70
N LYS A 41 -1.74 7.76 -29.58
CA LYS A 41 -1.79 8.62 -30.76
C LYS A 41 -3.12 9.36 -30.75
N PRO A 42 -3.12 10.71 -30.73
CA PRO A 42 -4.35 11.48 -30.80
C PRO A 42 -5.17 11.08 -32.02
N PRO A 43 -6.49 10.83 -31.87
CA PRO A 43 -7.34 10.50 -33.00
C PRO A 43 -7.38 11.66 -34.00
N TYR A 44 -7.30 11.35 -35.30
CA TYR A 44 -7.53 12.35 -36.33
C TYR A 44 -9.02 12.67 -36.42
N HIS A 45 -9.35 13.96 -36.37
CA HIS A 45 -10.69 14.45 -36.59
C HIS A 45 -10.65 15.46 -37.74
N GLY A 46 -11.62 15.39 -38.65
CA GLY A 46 -11.72 16.30 -39.80
C GLY A 46 -11.92 17.76 -39.41
N HIS A 47 -12.17 18.65 -40.38
CA HIS A 47 -12.24 20.10 -40.17
C HIS A 47 -13.34 20.54 -39.18
N ARG A 48 -12.99 20.64 -37.89
CA ARG A 48 -13.82 21.21 -36.82
C ARG A 48 -13.34 22.62 -36.50
N LYS A 49 -14.27 23.50 -36.10
CA LYS A 49 -13.90 24.85 -35.65
C LYS A 49 -13.15 24.74 -34.31
N ILE A 50 -11.90 25.20 -34.30
CA ILE A 50 -11.09 25.24 -33.09
C ILE A 50 -11.44 26.49 -32.27
N ILE A 51 -11.77 26.28 -31.00
CA ILE A 51 -11.99 27.29 -29.99
C ILE A 51 -10.84 27.21 -29.00
N THR A 52 -10.23 28.34 -28.67
CA THR A 52 -9.20 28.46 -27.64
C THR A 52 -9.67 29.43 -26.57
N ILE A 53 -9.22 29.22 -25.34
CA ILE A 53 -9.45 30.13 -24.22
C ILE A 53 -8.10 30.54 -23.62
N ARG A 54 -8.07 31.68 -22.94
CA ARG A 54 -6.86 32.14 -22.24
C ARG A 54 -6.56 31.20 -21.05
N PRO A 55 -5.32 30.70 -20.91
CA PRO A 55 -4.90 29.92 -19.74
C PRO A 55 -4.81 30.77 -18.49
N SER A 56 -4.85 30.13 -17.33
CA SER A 56 -4.65 30.79 -16.03
C SER A 56 -3.21 31.33 -15.91
N LYS A 57 -3.06 32.50 -15.29
CA LYS A 57 -1.75 33.13 -15.04
C LYS A 57 -1.01 32.50 -13.86
N ASN A 58 -1.76 32.01 -12.88
CA ASN A 58 -1.31 31.36 -11.66
C ASN A 58 -2.47 30.54 -11.07
N GLU A 59 -2.25 29.92 -9.92
CA GLU A 59 -3.22 29.09 -9.20
C GLU A 59 -4.47 29.84 -8.68
N HIS A 60 -4.44 31.17 -8.63
CA HIS A 60 -5.57 31.99 -8.20
C HIS A 60 -6.36 32.60 -9.38
N ASP A 61 -5.91 32.43 -10.62
CA ASP A 61 -6.59 32.93 -11.81
C ASP A 61 -7.64 31.92 -12.31
N ASP A 62 -8.80 31.95 -11.67
CA ASP A 62 -9.93 31.08 -12.00
C ASP A 62 -10.37 31.24 -13.48
N ALA A 63 -10.42 30.11 -14.17
CA ALA A 63 -10.81 29.95 -15.56
C ALA A 63 -12.21 29.36 -15.75
N SER A 64 -12.97 29.05 -14.69
CA SER A 64 -14.29 28.38 -14.74
C SER A 64 -15.22 28.99 -15.80
N GLU A 65 -15.48 30.29 -15.74
CA GLU A 65 -16.35 30.98 -16.70
C GLU A 65 -15.78 31.05 -18.13
N ARG A 66 -14.45 31.05 -18.27
CA ARG A 66 -13.81 30.99 -19.60
C ARG A 66 -13.94 29.59 -20.19
N PHE A 67 -13.70 28.57 -19.37
CA PHE A 67 -13.83 27.17 -19.72
C PHE A 67 -15.25 26.85 -20.16
N LYS A 68 -16.26 27.17 -19.33
CA LYS A 68 -17.68 26.97 -19.67
C LYS A 68 -18.05 27.63 -20.99
N ARG A 69 -17.67 28.90 -21.20
CA ARG A 69 -17.92 29.58 -22.48
C ARG A 69 -17.17 28.97 -23.66
N GLY A 70 -15.96 28.46 -23.43
CA GLY A 70 -15.18 27.73 -24.44
C GLY A 70 -15.89 26.46 -24.88
N VAL A 71 -16.37 25.66 -23.92
CA VAL A 71 -17.18 24.45 -24.13
C VAL A 71 -18.44 24.80 -24.92
N LEU A 72 -19.23 25.78 -24.46
CA LEU A 72 -20.47 26.18 -25.13
C LEU A 72 -20.25 26.70 -26.56
N LYS A 73 -19.14 27.39 -26.82
CA LYS A 73 -18.77 27.84 -28.17
C LYS A 73 -18.30 26.72 -29.10
N ALA A 74 -17.73 25.66 -28.52
CA ALA A 74 -17.29 24.47 -29.26
C ALA A 74 -18.41 23.44 -29.44
N ASN A 75 -19.51 23.55 -28.69
CA ASN A 75 -20.66 22.68 -28.79
C ASN A 75 -21.30 22.78 -30.19
N GLY A 76 -21.78 21.66 -30.74
CA GLY A 76 -22.38 21.62 -32.08
C GLY A 76 -21.38 21.55 -33.24
N GLY A 77 -20.35 20.72 -33.11
CA GLY A 77 -19.40 20.41 -34.19
C GLY A 77 -17.99 21.02 -34.05
N GLY A 78 -17.71 21.71 -32.93
CA GLY A 78 -16.42 22.34 -32.68
C GLY A 78 -15.45 21.50 -31.83
N THR A 79 -14.29 22.09 -31.54
CA THR A 79 -13.27 21.56 -30.64
C THR A 79 -12.76 22.66 -29.71
N LEU A 80 -12.84 22.47 -28.40
CA LEU A 80 -12.11 23.30 -27.44
C LEU A 80 -10.68 22.74 -27.32
N TYR A 81 -9.68 23.52 -27.70
CA TYR A 81 -8.28 23.13 -27.57
C TYR A 81 -7.62 23.79 -26.35
N LEU A 82 -7.00 22.95 -25.53
CA LEU A 82 -6.29 23.29 -24.29
C LEU A 82 -4.83 22.83 -24.46
N PRO A 83 -3.92 23.72 -24.88
CA PRO A 83 -2.59 23.33 -25.37
C PRO A 83 -1.61 22.91 -24.28
N LYS A 84 -0.61 22.12 -24.68
CA LYS A 84 0.51 21.66 -23.85
C LYS A 84 1.21 22.80 -23.11
N GLY A 85 1.58 22.54 -21.86
CA GLY A 85 2.28 23.51 -21.00
C GLY A 85 1.42 24.69 -20.53
N LYS A 86 0.09 24.61 -20.70
CA LYS A 86 -0.87 25.60 -20.18
C LYS A 86 -1.80 24.97 -19.15
N THR A 87 -2.06 25.71 -18.08
CA THR A 87 -2.97 25.31 -17.00
C THR A 87 -4.25 26.13 -17.04
N PHE A 88 -5.38 25.49 -16.75
CA PHE A 88 -6.71 26.07 -16.66
C PHE A 88 -7.27 25.74 -15.27
N VAL A 89 -7.19 26.69 -14.35
CA VAL A 89 -7.66 26.52 -12.97
C VAL A 89 -9.17 26.62 -12.92
N ILE A 90 -9.85 25.64 -12.33
CA ILE A 90 -11.31 25.60 -12.18
C ILE A 90 -11.63 25.71 -10.69
N GLY A 91 -12.08 26.89 -10.26
CA GLY A 91 -12.43 27.18 -8.86
C GLY A 91 -13.94 27.28 -8.58
N LYS A 92 -14.80 27.02 -9.58
CA LYS A 92 -16.25 27.07 -9.48
C LYS A 92 -16.91 25.87 -10.13
N VAL A 93 -18.08 25.49 -9.61
CA VAL A 93 -18.88 24.37 -10.12
C VAL A 93 -19.30 24.61 -11.57
N LEU A 94 -19.18 23.60 -12.43
CA LEU A 94 -19.49 23.70 -13.85
C LEU A 94 -20.61 22.75 -14.29
N ASP A 95 -21.73 23.34 -14.72
CA ASP A 95 -22.78 22.61 -15.43
C ASP A 95 -22.47 22.64 -16.93
N LEU A 96 -22.10 21.47 -17.44
CA LEU A 96 -21.75 21.20 -18.83
C LEU A 96 -22.72 20.15 -19.41
N THR A 97 -23.99 20.23 -19.03
CA THR A 97 -25.07 19.42 -19.61
C THR A 97 -25.61 20.04 -20.91
N GLY A 98 -26.37 19.27 -21.68
CA GLY A 98 -26.95 19.70 -22.97
C GLY A 98 -25.95 19.76 -24.13
N LEU A 99 -24.81 19.09 -24.00
CA LEU A 99 -23.81 19.01 -25.06
C LEU A 99 -24.29 18.14 -26.22
N ASN A 100 -23.89 18.48 -27.44
CA ASN A 100 -24.20 17.74 -28.64
C ASN A 100 -23.07 17.92 -29.65
N ASP A 101 -22.34 16.82 -29.93
CA ASP A 101 -21.21 16.79 -30.86
C ASP A 101 -20.11 17.81 -30.49
N ILE A 102 -19.32 17.48 -29.48
CA ILE A 102 -18.24 18.35 -29.00
C ILE A 102 -16.96 17.56 -28.75
N HIS A 103 -15.83 18.17 -29.11
CA HIS A 103 -14.51 17.68 -28.80
C HIS A 103 -13.81 18.59 -27.79
N ILE A 104 -13.15 18.01 -26.80
CA ILE A 104 -12.20 18.64 -25.90
C ILE A 104 -10.84 18.03 -26.21
N HIS A 105 -9.96 18.80 -26.82
CA HIS A 105 -8.57 18.41 -27.07
C HIS A 105 -7.71 18.98 -25.95
N LEU A 106 -7.28 18.13 -25.02
CA LEU A 106 -6.56 18.46 -23.79
C LEU A 106 -5.14 17.91 -23.84
N ASP A 107 -4.17 18.78 -24.15
CA ASP A 107 -2.73 18.52 -24.02
C ASP A 107 -2.11 19.25 -22.80
N GLY A 108 -2.81 20.27 -22.29
CA GLY A 108 -2.43 21.03 -21.11
C GLY A 108 -2.94 20.37 -19.82
N GLU A 109 -3.26 21.22 -18.84
CA GLU A 109 -3.74 20.78 -17.53
C GLU A 109 -5.04 21.52 -17.17
N ILE A 110 -6.07 20.78 -16.77
CA ILE A 110 -7.21 21.30 -16.01
C ILE A 110 -6.91 21.01 -14.55
N ARG A 111 -6.89 22.05 -13.70
CA ARG A 111 -6.59 21.92 -12.27
C ARG A 111 -7.75 22.45 -11.45
N PHE A 112 -8.39 21.61 -10.66
CA PHE A 112 -9.38 22.07 -9.69
C PHE A 112 -8.70 22.73 -8.49
N THR A 113 -9.37 23.70 -7.88
CA THR A 113 -8.89 24.25 -6.60
C THR A 113 -9.25 23.31 -5.45
N ASP A 114 -8.44 23.30 -4.40
CA ASP A 114 -8.69 22.62 -3.13
C ASP A 114 -9.41 23.52 -2.10
N ASP A 115 -10.26 24.45 -2.57
CA ASP A 115 -11.11 25.31 -1.74
C ASP A 115 -12.27 24.49 -1.15
N VAL A 116 -11.94 23.67 -0.14
CA VAL A 116 -12.86 22.73 0.51
C VAL A 116 -14.14 23.43 0.95
N GLU A 117 -14.01 24.59 1.57
CA GLU A 117 -15.15 25.37 2.08
C GLU A 117 -16.12 25.75 0.95
N TYR A 118 -15.61 26.29 -0.16
CA TYR A 118 -16.42 26.59 -1.32
C TYR A 118 -17.11 25.34 -1.88
N TRP A 119 -16.37 24.25 -2.07
CA TRP A 119 -16.92 23.03 -2.68
C TRP A 119 -17.96 22.35 -1.79
N GLN A 120 -17.77 22.31 -0.46
CA GLN A 120 -18.78 21.78 0.47
C GLN A 120 -20.10 22.58 0.41
N GLU A 121 -20.02 23.91 0.23
CA GLU A 121 -21.20 24.77 0.18
C GLU A 121 -21.90 24.77 -1.19
N ASN A 122 -21.14 24.65 -2.28
CA ASN A 122 -21.65 24.97 -3.63
C ASN A 122 -21.75 23.76 -4.58
N ALA A 123 -21.01 22.67 -4.34
CA ALA A 123 -20.99 21.53 -5.25
C ALA A 123 -22.33 20.80 -5.31
N TRP A 124 -22.63 20.21 -6.47
CA TRP A 124 -23.77 19.33 -6.56
C TRP A 124 -23.52 18.04 -5.79
N TYR A 125 -24.59 17.52 -5.22
CA TYR A 125 -24.61 16.31 -4.44
C TYR A 125 -25.21 15.15 -5.25
N HIS A 126 -24.62 13.95 -5.11
CA HIS A 126 -25.21 12.70 -5.58
C HIS A 126 -25.69 11.85 -4.38
N PRO A 127 -26.93 11.36 -4.37
CA PRO A 127 -27.50 10.66 -3.22
C PRO A 127 -26.87 9.29 -2.96
N PHE A 128 -26.45 8.59 -4.00
CA PHE A 128 -25.77 7.31 -3.84
C PHE A 128 -24.40 7.51 -3.18
N GLN A 129 -24.21 6.91 -2.00
CA GLN A 129 -22.97 6.95 -1.23
C GLN A 129 -22.39 8.37 -1.05
N LYS A 130 -23.29 9.36 -0.85
CA LYS A 130 -23.01 10.73 -0.38
C LYS A 130 -21.70 11.36 -0.91
N SER A 131 -21.68 11.76 -2.17
CA SER A 131 -20.53 12.43 -2.80
C SER A 131 -20.93 13.78 -3.41
N ILE A 132 -19.95 14.65 -3.62
CA ILE A 132 -20.11 15.88 -4.39
C ILE A 132 -19.33 15.79 -5.71
N MET A 133 -19.43 16.78 -6.60
CA MET A 133 -18.73 16.77 -7.89
C MET A 133 -18.28 18.16 -8.32
N PHE A 134 -17.11 18.25 -8.95
CA PHE A 134 -16.59 19.51 -9.46
C PHE A 134 -17.41 20.06 -10.65
N TRP A 135 -17.93 19.16 -11.47
CA TRP A 135 -18.64 19.47 -12.71
C TRP A 135 -19.63 18.37 -13.09
N LYS A 136 -20.56 18.70 -13.99
CA LYS A 136 -21.52 17.76 -14.56
C LYS A 136 -21.46 17.79 -16.08
N TRP A 137 -21.07 16.67 -16.69
CA TRP A 137 -21.14 16.49 -18.14
C TRP A 137 -22.42 15.77 -18.54
N GLY A 138 -23.11 16.25 -19.58
CA GLY A 138 -24.32 15.60 -20.06
C GLY A 138 -24.62 15.93 -21.52
N GLY A 139 -25.25 14.99 -22.24
CA GLY A 139 -25.58 15.16 -23.66
C GLY A 139 -25.00 14.06 -24.57
N LYS A 140 -24.76 14.37 -25.84
CA LYS A 140 -24.46 13.37 -26.87
C LYS A 140 -23.15 13.66 -27.61
N ASN A 141 -22.43 12.60 -27.98
CA ASN A 141 -21.22 12.66 -28.82
C ASN A 141 -20.16 13.59 -28.21
N ILE A 142 -19.73 13.28 -26.99
CA ILE A 142 -18.71 14.03 -26.25
C ILE A 142 -17.39 13.27 -26.40
N LYS A 143 -16.35 13.92 -26.92
CA LYS A 143 -15.00 13.35 -27.01
C LYS A 143 -14.02 14.20 -26.21
N ILE A 144 -13.25 13.56 -25.35
CA ILE A 144 -12.17 14.18 -24.58
C ILE A 144 -10.90 13.40 -24.89
N TYR A 145 -9.89 14.06 -25.44
CA TYR A 145 -8.69 13.38 -25.90
C TYR A 145 -7.45 14.27 -25.84
N GLY A 146 -6.26 13.65 -25.83
CA GLY A 146 -4.96 14.34 -25.80
C GLY A 146 -4.02 13.70 -24.78
N GLU A 147 -2.89 14.35 -24.54
CA GLU A 147 -1.88 13.87 -23.57
C GLU A 147 -1.90 14.65 -22.25
N GLY A 148 -2.95 15.43 -22.01
CA GLY A 148 -3.06 16.34 -20.89
C GLY A 148 -3.63 15.71 -19.60
N VAL A 149 -3.67 16.53 -18.56
CA VAL A 149 -3.97 16.14 -17.19
C VAL A 149 -5.27 16.79 -16.69
N ILE A 150 -6.07 16.03 -15.94
CA ILE A 150 -7.15 16.54 -15.09
C ILE A 150 -6.73 16.30 -13.64
N GLU A 151 -6.39 17.37 -12.93
CA GLU A 151 -5.80 17.38 -11.58
C GLU A 151 -6.84 17.80 -10.54
N GLY A 152 -7.08 16.94 -9.55
CA GLY A 152 -8.11 17.11 -8.52
C GLY A 152 -7.65 17.73 -7.20
N GLN A 153 -6.34 17.88 -6.98
CA GLN A 153 -5.73 18.35 -5.75
C GLN A 153 -6.17 17.57 -4.50
N GLY A 154 -6.19 16.23 -4.62
CA GLY A 154 -6.75 15.32 -3.60
C GLY A 154 -6.10 15.35 -2.23
N GLN A 155 -4.84 15.78 -2.08
CA GLN A 155 -4.11 15.65 -0.81
C GLN A 155 -4.82 16.30 0.38
N ARG A 156 -5.28 17.55 0.25
CA ARG A 156 -6.01 18.24 1.33
C ARG A 156 -7.27 17.47 1.72
N TRP A 157 -8.01 16.97 0.72
CA TRP A 157 -9.22 16.20 0.90
C TRP A 157 -8.98 14.87 1.61
N TRP A 158 -7.89 14.17 1.30
CA TRP A 158 -7.55 12.90 1.95
C TRP A 158 -7.17 13.13 3.42
N ASN A 159 -6.38 14.17 3.70
CA ASN A 159 -5.98 14.53 5.06
C ASN A 159 -7.19 14.79 5.96
N GLU A 160 -8.09 15.66 5.51
CA GLU A 160 -9.26 16.08 6.29
C GLU A 160 -10.31 14.95 6.42
N PHE A 161 -10.45 14.12 5.39
CA PHE A 161 -11.34 12.96 5.46
C PHE A 161 -10.85 11.91 6.45
N GLU A 162 -9.54 11.64 6.49
CA GLU A 162 -8.93 10.74 7.47
C GLU A 162 -9.02 11.28 8.90
N ALA A 163 -8.77 12.58 9.11
CA ALA A 163 -8.93 13.23 10.42
C ALA A 163 -10.40 13.28 10.90
N GLY A 164 -11.34 13.25 9.96
CA GLY A 164 -12.78 13.28 10.22
C GLY A 164 -13.40 11.90 10.45
N THR A 165 -14.32 11.49 9.56
CA THR A 165 -15.07 10.23 9.71
C THR A 165 -14.34 9.02 9.15
N GLY A 166 -13.37 9.23 8.26
CA GLY A 166 -12.56 8.18 7.63
C GLY A 166 -13.34 7.18 6.77
N SER A 167 -14.65 7.36 6.56
CA SER A 167 -15.50 6.41 5.83
C SER A 167 -16.69 7.10 5.15
N ILE A 168 -16.85 6.83 3.85
CA ILE A 168 -17.95 7.37 3.04
C ILE A 168 -19.32 6.78 3.44
N LEU A 169 -19.29 5.59 4.05
CA LEU A 169 -20.48 4.90 4.55
C LEU A 169 -20.84 5.27 6.00
N ASN A 170 -20.04 6.10 6.66
CA ASN A 170 -20.38 6.59 7.98
C ASN A 170 -21.62 7.50 7.90
N PRO A 171 -22.73 7.20 8.60
CA PRO A 171 -23.95 8.00 8.53
C PRO A 171 -23.74 9.46 8.97
N ASP A 172 -22.79 9.69 9.87
CA ASP A 172 -22.42 11.01 10.41
C ASP A 172 -21.40 11.76 9.53
N ASN A 173 -21.00 11.19 8.38
CA ASN A 173 -20.11 11.88 7.47
C ASN A 173 -20.76 13.17 6.94
N LYS A 174 -20.12 14.29 7.25
CA LYS A 174 -20.45 15.64 6.74
C LYS A 174 -19.38 16.18 5.80
N TYR A 175 -18.33 15.41 5.56
CA TYR A 175 -17.21 15.78 4.69
C TYR A 175 -17.33 15.01 3.37
N TYR A 176 -18.06 15.59 2.42
CA TYR A 176 -18.21 14.99 1.09
C TYR A 176 -17.06 15.44 0.20
N ARG A 177 -16.48 14.50 -0.54
CA ARG A 177 -15.34 14.76 -1.41
C ARG A 177 -15.80 14.79 -2.87
N PRO A 178 -15.25 15.69 -3.70
CA PRO A 178 -15.66 15.80 -5.09
C PRO A 178 -15.14 14.65 -5.95
N ILE A 179 -16.03 14.12 -6.79
CA ILE A 179 -15.70 13.21 -7.88
C ILE A 179 -14.97 14.01 -8.97
N LEU A 180 -13.83 13.49 -9.44
CA LEU A 180 -12.99 14.20 -10.41
C LEU A 180 -13.67 14.37 -11.77
N PHE A 181 -14.28 13.31 -12.29
CA PHE A 181 -15.04 13.32 -13.53
C PHE A 181 -16.42 12.70 -13.33
N TYR A 182 -17.46 13.54 -13.36
CA TYR A 182 -18.85 13.11 -13.25
C TYR A 182 -19.61 13.39 -14.55
N ALA A 183 -20.27 12.37 -15.08
CA ALA A 183 -21.13 12.48 -16.24
C ALA A 183 -22.48 11.82 -16.00
N GLU A 184 -23.55 12.50 -16.41
CA GLU A 184 -24.92 12.01 -16.31
C GLU A 184 -25.70 12.22 -17.60
N ASN A 185 -26.59 11.28 -17.93
CA ASN A 185 -27.44 11.36 -19.12
C ASN A 185 -26.62 11.56 -20.42
N THR A 186 -25.50 10.83 -20.54
CA THR A 186 -24.65 10.87 -21.72
C THR A 186 -24.96 9.75 -22.71
N THR A 187 -24.76 10.02 -23.99
CA THR A 187 -24.75 9.00 -25.05
C THR A 187 -23.54 9.22 -25.95
N ASN A 188 -22.70 8.19 -26.13
CA ASN A 188 -21.45 8.29 -26.88
C ASN A 188 -20.45 9.24 -26.21
N LEU A 189 -19.99 8.88 -25.01
CA LEU A 189 -18.88 9.54 -24.31
C LEU A 189 -17.58 8.78 -24.58
N GLU A 190 -16.58 9.45 -25.12
CA GLU A 190 -15.26 8.89 -25.39
C GLU A 190 -14.17 9.70 -24.70
N VAL A 191 -13.36 9.04 -23.87
CA VAL A 191 -12.20 9.62 -23.19
C VAL A 191 -10.95 8.84 -23.60
N SER A 192 -9.91 9.53 -24.11
CA SER A 192 -8.68 8.85 -24.51
C SER A 192 -7.39 9.61 -24.23
N GLY A 193 -6.33 8.91 -23.85
CA GLY A 193 -4.99 9.49 -23.62
C GLY A 193 -4.84 10.34 -22.34
N ILE A 194 -5.94 10.77 -21.73
CA ILE A 194 -5.94 11.67 -20.56
C ILE A 194 -5.34 10.99 -19.31
N HIS A 195 -4.64 11.79 -18.51
CA HIS A 195 -4.21 11.44 -17.15
C HIS A 195 -5.13 12.08 -16.11
N LEU A 196 -5.86 11.27 -15.36
CA LEU A 196 -6.63 11.65 -14.18
C LEU A 196 -5.70 11.60 -12.96
N LYS A 197 -5.46 12.74 -12.31
CA LYS A 197 -4.45 12.88 -11.27
C LYS A 197 -5.06 13.39 -9.96
N ASP A 198 -4.72 12.69 -8.88
CA ASP A 198 -5.00 13.02 -7.49
C ASP A 198 -6.46 13.42 -7.25
N SER A 199 -7.37 12.53 -7.65
CA SER A 199 -8.81 12.68 -7.39
C SER A 199 -9.09 12.72 -5.88
N PRO A 200 -9.89 13.69 -5.38
CA PRO A 200 -10.30 13.73 -3.97
C PRO A 200 -11.12 12.52 -3.52
N CYS A 201 -11.92 11.96 -4.43
CA CYS A 201 -12.78 10.78 -4.25
C CYS A 201 -12.64 9.90 -5.51
N TRP A 202 -13.73 9.31 -6.00
CA TRP A 202 -13.74 8.55 -7.25
C TRP A 202 -13.24 9.38 -8.43
N ASN A 203 -12.42 8.77 -9.29
CA ASN A 203 -11.92 9.41 -10.50
C ASN A 203 -13.04 9.60 -11.52
N ASN A 204 -13.83 8.56 -11.78
CA ASN A 204 -14.96 8.63 -12.71
C ASN A 204 -16.24 8.09 -12.06
N PHE A 205 -17.34 8.83 -12.23
CA PHE A 205 -18.68 8.32 -11.96
C PHE A 205 -19.63 8.64 -13.12
N ILE A 206 -20.07 7.59 -13.81
CA ILE A 206 -20.88 7.69 -15.02
C ILE A 206 -22.28 7.16 -14.72
N VAL A 207 -23.28 8.03 -14.83
CA VAL A 207 -24.65 7.78 -14.36
C VAL A 207 -25.65 7.89 -15.51
N SER A 208 -26.62 6.98 -15.57
CA SER A 208 -27.76 7.06 -16.51
C SER A 208 -27.32 7.27 -17.96
N SER A 209 -26.31 6.53 -18.40
CA SER A 209 -25.56 6.84 -19.63
C SER A 209 -25.34 5.60 -20.52
N LYS A 210 -25.13 5.81 -21.81
CA LYS A 210 -24.99 4.75 -22.80
C LYS A 210 -23.80 4.94 -23.73
N ASN A 211 -23.12 3.84 -24.08
CA ASN A 211 -21.97 3.82 -25.00
C ASN A 211 -20.84 4.73 -24.50
N ILE A 212 -20.10 4.21 -23.52
CA ILE A 212 -19.01 4.90 -22.83
C ILE A 212 -17.71 4.19 -23.18
N ARG A 213 -16.70 4.94 -23.61
CA ARG A 213 -15.41 4.39 -24.01
C ARG A 213 -14.24 5.12 -23.37
N TYR A 214 -13.39 4.38 -22.68
CA TYR A 214 -12.15 4.84 -22.09
C TYR A 214 -10.99 4.08 -22.73
N THR A 215 -10.01 4.78 -23.30
CA THR A 215 -8.90 4.15 -24.02
C THR A 215 -7.58 4.85 -23.78
N ASP A 216 -6.52 4.12 -23.44
CA ASP A 216 -5.19 4.72 -23.17
C ASP A 216 -5.23 5.75 -22.01
N VAL A 217 -6.11 5.53 -21.03
CA VAL A 217 -6.30 6.43 -19.88
C VAL A 217 -5.39 6.03 -18.74
N VAL A 218 -4.88 7.02 -18.02
CA VAL A 218 -4.09 6.83 -16.79
C VAL A 218 -4.85 7.45 -15.63
N ALA A 219 -4.89 6.76 -14.49
CA ALA A 219 -5.36 7.33 -13.23
C ALA A 219 -4.33 7.11 -12.13
N THR A 220 -3.98 8.18 -11.40
CA THR A 220 -3.10 8.11 -10.24
C THR A 220 -3.69 8.89 -9.07
N ALA A 221 -3.59 8.34 -7.87
CA ALA A 221 -3.85 9.05 -6.63
C ALA A 221 -2.72 8.70 -5.66
N LEU A 222 -1.73 9.59 -5.53
CA LEU A 222 -0.51 9.31 -4.79
C LEU A 222 -0.31 10.39 -3.72
N SER A 223 -0.29 9.99 -2.45
CA SER A 223 -0.05 10.95 -1.38
C SER A 223 1.38 11.48 -1.42
N ASN A 224 1.52 12.79 -1.21
CA ASN A 224 2.80 13.49 -1.23
C ASN A 224 3.76 13.09 -0.09
N ASN A 225 3.27 12.47 0.98
CA ASN A 225 4.04 12.05 2.14
C ASN A 225 3.82 10.58 2.51
N GLY A 226 3.14 9.80 1.65
CA GLY A 226 2.90 8.36 1.83
C GLY A 226 2.15 7.92 3.10
N SER A 227 1.84 8.83 4.02
CA SER A 227 1.25 8.55 5.33
C SER A 227 -0.27 8.62 5.31
N ILE A 228 -0.83 9.24 4.26
CA ILE A 228 -2.25 9.40 4.05
C ILE A 228 -2.68 8.49 2.91
N ILE A 229 -3.64 7.62 3.18
CA ILE A 229 -4.20 6.74 2.18
C ILE A 229 -5.22 7.55 1.35
N PRO A 230 -5.14 7.57 0.00
CA PRO A 230 -6.09 8.25 -0.86
C PRO A 230 -7.40 7.45 -0.96
N LYS A 231 -8.11 7.30 0.17
CA LYS A 231 -9.27 6.42 0.33
C LYS A 231 -10.36 6.68 -0.69
N ASN A 232 -10.97 5.63 -1.23
CA ASN A 232 -12.08 5.73 -2.20
C ASN A 232 -11.70 6.51 -3.46
N THR A 233 -10.50 6.29 -4.00
CA THR A 233 -10.05 6.88 -5.26
C THR A 233 -10.31 5.98 -6.47
N ASP A 234 -11.41 5.21 -6.43
CA ASP A 234 -11.86 4.29 -7.48
C ASP A 234 -11.63 4.85 -8.89
N PHE A 235 -11.12 4.03 -9.82
CA PHE A 235 -10.91 4.53 -11.18
C PHE A 235 -12.24 4.76 -11.90
N MET A 236 -13.11 3.75 -11.94
CA MET A 236 -14.36 3.80 -12.70
C MET A 236 -15.53 3.24 -11.90
N ASN A 237 -16.50 4.12 -11.63
CA ASN A 237 -17.82 3.75 -11.12
C ASN A 237 -18.89 4.00 -12.19
N THR A 238 -19.83 3.06 -12.35
CA THR A 238 -20.96 3.20 -13.29
C THR A 238 -22.29 2.89 -12.59
N MET A 239 -23.35 3.59 -12.97
CA MET A 239 -24.70 3.35 -12.44
C MET A 239 -25.75 3.65 -13.50
N ASN A 240 -26.76 2.78 -13.63
CA ASN A 240 -27.80 2.93 -14.67
C ASN A 240 -27.16 3.06 -16.07
N THR A 241 -26.13 2.27 -16.38
CA THR A 241 -25.37 2.37 -17.64
C THR A 241 -25.53 1.17 -18.54
N SER A 242 -25.41 1.38 -19.85
CA SER A 242 -25.30 0.28 -20.83
C SER A 242 -24.17 0.52 -21.82
N THR A 243 -23.44 -0.52 -22.18
CA THR A 243 -22.31 -0.49 -23.11
C THR A 243 -21.16 0.39 -22.59
N VAL A 244 -20.26 -0.22 -21.83
CA VAL A 244 -19.05 0.42 -21.30
C VAL A 244 -17.82 -0.35 -21.75
N HIS A 245 -16.90 0.31 -22.43
CA HIS A 245 -15.65 -0.28 -22.93
C HIS A 245 -14.45 0.45 -22.32
N ILE A 246 -13.60 -0.29 -21.60
CA ILE A 246 -12.35 0.21 -21.02
C ILE A 246 -11.20 -0.59 -21.62
N GLU A 247 -10.25 0.10 -22.24
CA GLU A 247 -9.16 -0.56 -22.97
C GLU A 247 -7.82 0.12 -22.75
N ARG A 248 -6.77 -0.66 -22.47
CA ARG A 248 -5.40 -0.17 -22.25
C ARG A 248 -5.40 0.96 -21.21
N THR A 249 -5.60 0.60 -19.95
CA THR A 249 -5.68 1.58 -18.85
C THR A 249 -4.66 1.26 -17.77
N TRP A 250 -4.01 2.31 -17.25
CA TRP A 250 -3.14 2.22 -16.07
C TRP A 250 -3.81 2.90 -14.87
N VAL A 251 -3.88 2.20 -13.75
CA VAL A 251 -4.50 2.67 -12.52
C VAL A 251 -3.52 2.46 -11.36
N ASN A 252 -3.21 3.53 -10.63
CA ASN A 252 -2.39 3.50 -9.42
C ASN A 252 -3.02 4.39 -8.34
N ILE A 253 -3.92 3.80 -7.57
CA ILE A 253 -4.85 4.48 -6.64
C ILE A 253 -5.02 3.63 -5.38
N ASP A 254 -5.86 4.08 -4.45
CA ASP A 254 -6.39 3.25 -3.36
C ASP A 254 -7.92 3.12 -3.53
N ASP A 255 -8.43 1.87 -3.53
CA ASP A 255 -9.81 1.42 -3.81
C ASP A 255 -10.07 0.77 -5.20
N ASP A 256 -11.34 0.57 -5.57
CA ASP A 256 -11.76 -0.33 -6.66
C ASP A 256 -11.25 0.12 -8.06
N CYS A 257 -10.72 -0.83 -8.85
CA CYS A 257 -10.21 -0.55 -10.18
C CYS A 257 -11.35 -0.34 -11.20
N PHE A 258 -12.37 -1.20 -11.16
CA PHE A 258 -13.64 -0.97 -11.85
C PHE A 258 -14.75 -1.48 -10.95
N SER A 259 -15.75 -0.63 -10.71
CA SER A 259 -16.85 -0.91 -9.80
C SER A 259 -18.20 -0.54 -10.41
N PRO A 260 -18.84 -1.48 -11.13
CA PRO A 260 -20.23 -1.36 -11.51
C PRO A 260 -21.13 -1.27 -10.27
N LYS A 261 -21.79 -0.14 -10.09
CA LYS A 261 -22.90 0.08 -9.15
C LYS A 261 -24.22 -0.35 -9.83
N PRO A 262 -25.39 -0.25 -9.17
CA PRO A 262 -26.65 -0.80 -9.67
C PRO A 262 -26.99 -0.46 -11.13
N ASN A 263 -27.62 -1.42 -11.80
CA ASN A 263 -28.24 -1.30 -13.13
C ASN A 263 -27.23 -1.00 -14.24
N SER A 264 -26.15 -1.79 -14.31
CA SER A 264 -25.12 -1.68 -15.33
C SER A 264 -25.06 -2.94 -16.20
N SER A 265 -25.02 -2.81 -17.52
CA SER A 265 -24.92 -3.97 -18.42
C SER A 265 -24.06 -3.73 -19.66
N ASP A 266 -23.64 -4.82 -20.31
CA ASP A 266 -22.76 -4.79 -21.49
C ASP A 266 -21.44 -4.08 -21.16
N LEU A 267 -20.67 -4.68 -20.25
CA LEU A 267 -19.46 -4.10 -19.68
C LEU A 267 -18.23 -4.89 -20.15
N TYR A 268 -17.32 -4.23 -20.85
CA TYR A 268 -16.12 -4.84 -21.40
C TYR A 268 -14.87 -4.13 -20.93
N VAL A 269 -13.94 -4.88 -20.35
CA VAL A 269 -12.61 -4.41 -19.98
C VAL A 269 -11.57 -5.29 -20.65
N ASN A 270 -10.60 -4.69 -21.33
CA ASN A 270 -9.49 -5.42 -21.93
C ASN A 270 -8.17 -4.67 -21.74
N THR A 271 -7.16 -5.35 -21.19
CA THR A 271 -5.82 -4.80 -20.95
C THR A 271 -5.86 -3.67 -19.92
N MET A 272 -5.82 -4.05 -18.65
CA MET A 272 -5.84 -3.10 -17.53
C MET A 272 -4.77 -3.45 -16.49
N TYR A 273 -4.07 -2.44 -16.00
CA TYR A 273 -3.03 -2.56 -14.97
C TYR A 273 -3.52 -1.82 -13.73
N CYS A 274 -3.76 -2.57 -12.65
CA CYS A 274 -4.34 -2.07 -11.41
C CYS A 274 -3.31 -2.20 -10.30
N ASN A 275 -2.72 -1.10 -9.86
CA ASN A 275 -1.75 -1.05 -8.77
C ASN A 275 -2.36 -0.38 -7.53
N GLY A 276 -2.21 -0.98 -6.35
CA GLY A 276 -2.74 -0.42 -5.10
C GLY A 276 -4.24 -0.58 -4.88
N THR A 277 -4.96 -1.21 -5.82
CA THR A 277 -6.43 -1.20 -5.86
C THR A 277 -7.09 -2.29 -5.02
N HIS A 278 -8.39 -2.21 -4.80
CA HIS A 278 -9.21 -3.26 -4.14
C HIS A 278 -9.75 -4.36 -5.08
N GLY A 279 -9.38 -4.34 -6.36
CA GLY A 279 -9.82 -5.33 -7.35
C GLY A 279 -10.66 -4.80 -8.50
N GLN A 280 -10.91 -5.70 -9.45
CA GLN A 280 -12.04 -5.60 -10.38
C GLN A 280 -13.30 -6.01 -9.61
N SER A 281 -14.09 -5.04 -9.17
CA SER A 281 -14.90 -5.16 -7.97
C SER A 281 -16.36 -4.78 -8.20
N MET A 282 -17.20 -5.77 -8.47
CA MET A 282 -18.62 -5.54 -8.72
C MET A 282 -19.34 -5.17 -7.43
N GLY A 283 -19.94 -3.98 -7.42
CA GLY A 283 -20.75 -3.47 -6.33
C GLY A 283 -20.06 -2.46 -5.39
N SER A 284 -20.46 -2.37 -4.13
CA SER A 284 -21.49 -3.20 -3.49
C SER A 284 -22.88 -3.00 -4.10
N LEU A 285 -23.63 -4.08 -4.28
CA LEU A 285 -24.99 -4.08 -4.84
C LEU A 285 -26.04 -4.50 -3.79
N GLY A 286 -27.29 -4.07 -3.96
CA GLY A 286 -28.38 -4.38 -3.02
C GLY A 286 -28.31 -3.58 -1.72
N GLN A 287 -27.63 -2.43 -1.69
CA GLN A 287 -27.41 -1.67 -0.44
C GLN A 287 -28.69 -1.11 0.18
N TYR A 288 -29.66 -0.68 -0.64
CA TYR A 288 -30.79 0.12 -0.19
C TYR A 288 -32.10 -0.64 -0.33
N GLU A 289 -32.88 -0.70 0.74
CA GLU A 289 -34.22 -1.32 0.79
C GLU A 289 -35.13 -0.75 -0.31
N GLY A 290 -35.84 -1.63 -1.02
CA GLY A 290 -36.76 -1.27 -2.11
C GLY A 290 -36.08 -1.02 -3.46
N GLU A 291 -34.76 -0.90 -3.52
CA GLU A 291 -34.03 -0.73 -4.78
C GLU A 291 -33.76 -2.07 -5.48
N VAL A 292 -33.85 -2.07 -6.80
CA VAL A 292 -33.43 -3.19 -7.65
C VAL A 292 -32.05 -2.89 -8.24
N SER A 293 -31.11 -3.80 -8.04
CA SER A 293 -29.71 -3.69 -8.45
C SER A 293 -29.34 -4.82 -9.40
N ASN A 294 -29.37 -4.58 -10.70
CA ASN A 294 -28.98 -5.59 -11.69
C ASN A 294 -27.61 -5.26 -12.30
N VAL A 295 -26.70 -6.23 -12.37
CA VAL A 295 -25.48 -6.11 -13.16
C VAL A 295 -25.29 -7.37 -14.00
N HIS A 296 -25.16 -7.21 -15.32
CA HIS A 296 -25.05 -8.38 -16.19
C HIS A 296 -24.31 -8.13 -17.51
N ASP A 297 -23.93 -9.22 -18.16
CA ASP A 297 -23.17 -9.21 -19.43
C ASP A 297 -21.85 -8.47 -19.25
N VAL A 298 -21.01 -9.00 -18.38
CA VAL A 298 -19.72 -8.43 -17.99
C VAL A 298 -18.60 -9.34 -18.46
N HIS A 299 -17.63 -8.77 -19.19
CA HIS A 299 -16.44 -9.50 -19.64
C HIS A 299 -15.20 -8.66 -19.37
N ILE A 300 -14.39 -9.11 -18.42
CA ILE A 300 -13.17 -8.43 -17.98
C ILE A 300 -12.00 -9.36 -18.29
N GLU A 301 -11.12 -8.94 -19.19
CA GLU A 301 -10.00 -9.77 -19.65
C GLU A 301 -8.65 -9.06 -19.70
N ASN A 302 -7.58 -9.84 -19.59
CA ASN A 302 -6.19 -9.39 -19.68
C ASN A 302 -5.89 -8.32 -18.61
N VAL A 303 -5.97 -8.72 -17.35
CA VAL A 303 -5.84 -7.81 -16.20
C VAL A 303 -4.63 -8.18 -15.35
N TRP A 304 -3.83 -7.17 -15.00
CA TRP A 304 -2.71 -7.29 -14.07
C TRP A 304 -3.07 -6.59 -12.77
N MET A 305 -3.27 -7.38 -11.73
CA MET A 305 -3.62 -6.93 -10.38
C MET A 305 -2.37 -6.91 -9.52
N LEU A 306 -1.92 -5.72 -9.16
CA LEU A 306 -0.62 -5.46 -8.55
C LEU A 306 -0.79 -4.80 -7.17
N ASN A 307 -0.20 -5.39 -6.13
CA ASN A 307 0.08 -4.70 -4.86
C ASN A 307 -1.14 -4.05 -4.22
N GLY A 308 -2.28 -4.73 -4.19
CA GLY A 308 -3.54 -4.17 -3.72
C GLY A 308 -4.13 -4.98 -2.58
N ASP A 309 -5.04 -4.34 -1.85
CA ASP A 309 -5.75 -4.99 -0.75
C ASP A 309 -6.94 -5.81 -1.28
N TYR A 310 -7.40 -6.79 -0.51
CA TYR A 310 -8.53 -7.68 -0.81
C TYR A 310 -8.33 -8.70 -1.94
N SER A 311 -8.51 -8.35 -3.21
CA SER A 311 -8.62 -9.40 -4.24
C SER A 311 -8.42 -8.94 -5.68
N GLY A 312 -7.94 -9.84 -6.54
CA GLY A 312 -7.88 -9.59 -7.98
C GLY A 312 -9.27 -9.35 -8.60
N ALA A 313 -10.15 -10.35 -8.51
CA ALA A 313 -11.55 -10.25 -8.94
C ALA A 313 -12.50 -10.33 -7.73
N ARG A 314 -13.50 -9.45 -7.69
CA ARG A 314 -14.37 -9.27 -6.52
C ARG A 314 -15.84 -9.09 -6.88
N ILE A 315 -16.73 -9.73 -6.12
CA ILE A 315 -18.19 -9.50 -6.16
C ILE A 315 -18.68 -9.27 -4.73
N LYS A 316 -19.38 -8.16 -4.49
CA LYS A 316 -19.90 -7.75 -3.17
C LYS A 316 -21.40 -7.47 -3.25
N VAL A 317 -22.23 -8.24 -2.55
CA VAL A 317 -23.66 -7.95 -2.42
C VAL A 317 -24.09 -7.87 -0.97
N TRP A 318 -24.95 -6.90 -0.66
CA TRP A 318 -25.43 -6.64 0.69
C TRP A 318 -26.41 -7.71 1.18
N ALA A 319 -26.37 -8.02 2.48
CA ALA A 319 -27.33 -8.88 3.16
C ALA A 319 -27.86 -8.22 4.45
N GLY A 320 -29.00 -8.70 4.93
CA GLY A 320 -29.69 -8.17 6.12
C GLY A 320 -31.17 -7.85 5.87
N GLU A 321 -31.89 -7.48 6.93
CA GLU A 321 -33.34 -7.22 6.88
C GLU A 321 -33.74 -6.08 5.93
N LYS A 322 -32.86 -5.10 5.72
CA LYS A 322 -33.13 -3.86 4.99
C LYS A 322 -32.17 -3.67 3.83
N THR A 323 -32.23 -4.58 2.87
CA THR A 323 -31.42 -4.55 1.66
C THR A 323 -32.28 -4.51 0.40
N GLY A 324 -31.67 -4.11 -0.70
CA GLY A 324 -32.27 -4.18 -2.03
C GLY A 324 -32.31 -5.61 -2.56
N THR A 325 -32.85 -5.73 -3.76
CA THR A 325 -32.96 -7.00 -4.50
C THR A 325 -32.31 -6.88 -5.88
N GLY A 326 -32.15 -7.97 -6.61
CA GLY A 326 -31.66 -7.93 -7.99
C GLY A 326 -30.76 -9.12 -8.31
N PHE A 327 -29.82 -8.93 -9.25
CA PHE A 327 -28.90 -10.00 -9.62
C PHE A 327 -27.56 -9.51 -10.16
N VAL A 328 -26.56 -10.39 -10.03
CA VAL A 328 -25.31 -10.39 -10.78
C VAL A 328 -25.33 -11.61 -11.69
N ASN A 329 -25.32 -11.40 -13.01
CA ASN A 329 -25.50 -12.50 -13.97
C ASN A 329 -24.58 -12.39 -15.18
N ASN A 330 -24.10 -13.53 -15.70
CA ASN A 330 -23.28 -13.61 -16.92
C ASN A 330 -22.04 -12.72 -16.83
N VAL A 331 -21.13 -13.08 -15.92
CA VAL A 331 -19.89 -12.36 -15.66
C VAL A 331 -18.72 -13.28 -15.95
N THR A 332 -17.78 -12.83 -16.76
CA THR A 332 -16.52 -13.53 -17.03
C THR A 332 -15.33 -12.67 -16.63
N PHE A 333 -14.48 -13.19 -15.75
CA PHE A 333 -13.15 -12.68 -15.47
C PHE A 333 -12.13 -13.62 -16.12
N LYS A 334 -11.26 -13.10 -17.00
CA LYS A 334 -10.38 -13.94 -17.82
C LYS A 334 -8.96 -13.41 -17.93
N ASN A 335 -7.97 -14.31 -17.90
CA ASN A 335 -6.55 -13.95 -18.06
C ASN A 335 -6.09 -12.93 -17.01
N PHE A 336 -6.20 -13.31 -15.73
CA PHE A 336 -5.76 -12.49 -14.61
C PHE A 336 -4.37 -12.89 -14.16
N TRP A 337 -3.49 -11.89 -14.06
CA TRP A 337 -2.22 -12.02 -13.33
C TRP A 337 -2.34 -11.32 -11.99
N VAL A 338 -2.29 -12.10 -10.90
CA VAL A 338 -2.40 -11.63 -9.53
C VAL A 338 -1.01 -11.57 -8.90
N THR A 339 -0.65 -10.44 -8.31
CA THR A 339 0.60 -10.34 -7.55
C THR A 339 0.42 -9.45 -6.35
N ARG A 340 0.64 -10.03 -5.16
CA ARG A 340 0.49 -9.33 -3.87
C ARG A 340 -0.90 -8.71 -3.70
N MET A 341 -1.94 -9.41 -4.16
CA MET A 341 -3.32 -9.19 -3.73
C MET A 341 -3.63 -10.13 -2.57
N ASP A 342 -4.47 -9.74 -1.61
CA ASP A 342 -4.76 -10.62 -0.47
C ASP A 342 -5.41 -11.95 -0.88
N TYR A 343 -6.25 -11.92 -1.90
CA TYR A 343 -6.82 -13.07 -2.61
C TYR A 343 -6.70 -12.91 -4.13
N GLY A 344 -6.76 -14.01 -4.87
CA GLY A 344 -7.02 -13.97 -6.32
C GLY A 344 -8.48 -13.64 -6.62
N ILE A 345 -9.40 -14.28 -5.91
CA ILE A 345 -10.86 -14.14 -6.06
C ILE A 345 -11.51 -13.93 -4.69
N PHE A 346 -12.42 -12.97 -4.59
CA PHE A 346 -13.24 -12.75 -3.41
C PHE A 346 -14.72 -12.50 -3.76
N LEU A 347 -15.59 -13.45 -3.45
CA LEU A 347 -17.04 -13.31 -3.61
C LEU A 347 -17.69 -13.29 -2.22
N ASP A 348 -18.48 -12.27 -1.95
CA ASP A 348 -19.14 -12.07 -0.66
C ASP A 348 -20.62 -11.72 -0.84
N SER A 349 -21.49 -12.65 -0.47
CA SER A 349 -22.93 -12.45 -0.42
C SER A 349 -23.46 -11.93 0.92
N CYS A 350 -22.56 -11.50 1.82
CA CYS A 350 -22.84 -11.16 3.21
C CYS A 350 -22.23 -9.79 3.59
N TYR A 351 -22.16 -8.88 2.61
CA TYR A 351 -21.62 -7.54 2.80
C TYR A 351 -22.57 -6.67 3.67
N PHE A 352 -22.16 -5.78 4.58
CA PHE A 352 -20.84 -5.38 5.07
C PHE A 352 -20.73 -5.72 6.56
N ASN A 353 -19.77 -6.56 6.95
CA ASN A 353 -19.49 -6.96 8.33
C ASN A 353 -20.68 -7.60 9.06
N LYS A 354 -21.40 -8.48 8.37
CA LYS A 354 -22.49 -9.27 8.95
C LYS A 354 -21.96 -10.62 9.45
N SER A 355 -22.54 -11.14 10.53
CA SER A 355 -22.21 -12.50 10.97
C SER A 355 -22.84 -13.51 10.02
N ALA A 356 -22.25 -14.71 9.94
CA ALA A 356 -22.85 -15.81 9.18
C ALA A 356 -24.28 -16.14 9.67
N GLU A 357 -24.51 -16.05 10.98
CA GLU A 357 -25.84 -16.23 11.57
C GLU A 357 -26.86 -15.19 11.04
N GLU A 358 -26.48 -13.91 11.02
CA GLU A 358 -27.35 -12.85 10.51
C GLU A 358 -27.62 -13.02 9.02
N CYS A 359 -26.59 -13.35 8.22
CA CYS A 359 -26.74 -13.59 6.78
C CYS A 359 -27.49 -14.88 6.43
N ASN A 360 -27.48 -15.89 7.30
CA ASN A 360 -28.30 -17.08 7.09
C ASN A 360 -29.76 -16.81 7.45
N LYS A 361 -30.01 -15.96 8.47
CA LYS A 361 -31.36 -15.53 8.83
C LYS A 361 -31.95 -14.55 7.81
N TYR A 362 -31.13 -13.65 7.27
CA TYR A 362 -31.49 -12.63 6.30
C TYR A 362 -30.48 -12.62 5.14
N PRO A 363 -30.54 -13.62 4.25
CA PRO A 363 -29.65 -13.69 3.10
C PRO A 363 -29.81 -12.48 2.18
N SER A 364 -28.80 -12.24 1.34
CA SER A 364 -28.89 -11.21 0.31
C SER A 364 -30.12 -11.42 -0.57
N GLY A 365 -30.83 -10.33 -0.89
CA GLY A 365 -31.88 -10.33 -1.89
C GLY A 365 -31.36 -10.34 -3.34
N MET A 366 -30.05 -10.54 -3.52
CA MET A 366 -29.36 -10.52 -4.80
C MET A 366 -29.01 -11.95 -5.24
N ASP A 367 -29.39 -12.29 -6.46
CA ASP A 367 -29.00 -13.57 -7.06
C ASP A 367 -27.64 -13.45 -7.75
N ILE A 368 -26.71 -14.34 -7.46
CA ILE A 368 -25.40 -14.41 -8.15
C ILE A 368 -25.37 -15.66 -9.02
N THR A 369 -25.36 -15.47 -10.34
CA THR A 369 -25.48 -16.59 -11.29
C THR A 369 -24.55 -16.45 -12.49
N ASN A 370 -24.13 -17.57 -13.06
CA ASN A 370 -23.33 -17.61 -14.29
C ASN A 370 -22.06 -16.75 -14.21
N ILE A 371 -21.21 -17.06 -13.23
CA ILE A 371 -19.94 -16.37 -12.98
C ILE A 371 -18.79 -17.30 -13.37
N HIS A 372 -17.90 -16.82 -14.22
CA HIS A 372 -16.80 -17.59 -14.78
C HIS A 372 -15.48 -16.90 -14.46
N PHE A 373 -14.61 -17.59 -13.72
CA PHE A 373 -13.24 -17.17 -13.46
C PHE A 373 -12.31 -18.08 -14.26
N GLU A 374 -11.68 -17.54 -15.30
CA GLU A 374 -10.88 -18.30 -16.27
C GLU A 374 -9.42 -17.83 -16.30
N ASN A 375 -8.47 -18.77 -16.20
CA ASN A 375 -7.05 -18.51 -16.37
C ASN A 375 -6.51 -17.42 -15.41
N PHE A 376 -6.47 -17.77 -14.13
CA PHE A 376 -5.88 -16.94 -13.08
C PHE A 376 -4.50 -17.49 -12.73
N THR A 377 -3.50 -16.63 -12.68
CA THR A 377 -2.10 -17.00 -12.39
C THR A 377 -1.45 -15.98 -11.47
N GLY A 378 -0.30 -16.35 -10.88
CA GLY A 378 0.49 -15.45 -10.04
C GLY A 378 0.43 -15.85 -8.56
N TYR A 379 0.45 -14.90 -7.63
CA TYR A 379 0.53 -15.18 -6.20
C TYR A 379 -0.12 -14.12 -5.30
N THR A 380 -0.68 -14.55 -4.18
CA THR A 380 -1.28 -13.66 -3.18
C THR A 380 -0.23 -12.95 -2.31
N SER A 381 -0.67 -12.00 -1.48
CA SER A 381 0.18 -11.27 -0.53
C SER A 381 0.68 -12.15 0.63
N GLY A 382 0.02 -13.29 0.88
CA GLY A 382 0.28 -14.16 2.03
C GLY A 382 -0.34 -13.68 3.34
N VAL A 383 -1.07 -12.56 3.37
CA VAL A 383 -1.72 -12.06 4.60
C VAL A 383 -2.72 -13.05 5.19
N TYR A 384 -3.35 -13.84 4.32
CA TYR A 384 -4.28 -14.93 4.64
C TYR A 384 -3.62 -16.31 4.51
N GLY A 385 -2.30 -16.37 4.69
CA GLY A 385 -1.52 -17.60 4.68
C GLY A 385 -1.59 -18.30 3.33
N ASN A 386 -2.05 -19.55 3.32
CA ASN A 386 -2.20 -20.35 2.11
C ASN A 386 -3.56 -20.20 1.42
N ALA A 387 -4.49 -19.42 1.99
CA ALA A 387 -5.77 -19.17 1.36
C ALA A 387 -5.60 -18.20 0.17
N VAL A 388 -5.97 -18.65 -1.04
CA VAL A 388 -5.77 -17.89 -2.29
C VAL A 388 -7.07 -17.41 -2.92
N ALA A 389 -8.22 -17.93 -2.50
CA ALA A 389 -9.53 -17.44 -2.89
C ALA A 389 -10.56 -17.68 -1.79
N ARG A 390 -11.56 -16.80 -1.71
CA ARG A 390 -12.72 -16.94 -0.82
C ARG A 390 -14.02 -16.66 -1.56
N LEU A 391 -14.90 -17.65 -1.63
CA LEU A 391 -16.23 -17.53 -2.21
C LEU A 391 -17.28 -17.85 -1.15
N SER A 392 -17.99 -16.85 -0.67
CA SER A 392 -18.94 -16.96 0.42
C SER A 392 -20.34 -16.63 -0.07
N CYS A 393 -21.21 -17.64 -0.08
CA CYS A 393 -22.66 -17.45 -0.14
C CYS A 393 -23.29 -17.81 1.20
N SER A 394 -24.45 -17.23 1.50
CA SER A 394 -25.29 -17.65 2.61
C SER A 394 -25.69 -19.12 2.44
N ALA A 395 -25.77 -19.86 3.55
CA ALA A 395 -26.20 -21.25 3.56
C ALA A 395 -27.74 -21.39 3.57
N SER A 396 -28.48 -20.28 3.55
CA SER A 396 -29.94 -20.29 3.45
C SER A 396 -30.41 -20.85 2.12
N GLU A 397 -31.47 -21.66 2.12
CA GLU A 397 -32.09 -22.20 0.91
C GLU A 397 -32.59 -21.12 -0.07
N SER A 398 -32.87 -19.91 0.42
CA SER A 398 -33.31 -18.79 -0.40
C SER A 398 -32.16 -17.95 -0.98
N ALA A 399 -30.90 -18.23 -0.61
CA ALA A 399 -29.74 -17.58 -1.20
C ALA A 399 -29.42 -18.22 -2.55
N VAL A 400 -29.03 -17.42 -3.54
CA VAL A 400 -28.75 -17.93 -4.90
C VAL A 400 -27.32 -17.62 -5.30
N CYS A 401 -26.46 -18.64 -5.27
CA CYS A 401 -25.11 -18.62 -5.83
C CYS A 401 -24.90 -19.85 -6.71
N SER A 402 -25.28 -19.78 -7.99
CA SER A 402 -25.33 -20.96 -8.88
C SER A 402 -24.57 -20.76 -10.20
N ASN A 403 -24.03 -21.85 -10.74
CA ASN A 403 -23.18 -21.82 -11.93
C ASN A 403 -22.01 -20.82 -11.81
N ILE A 404 -21.32 -20.89 -10.66
CA ILE A 404 -20.07 -20.15 -10.40
C ILE A 404 -18.94 -21.13 -10.62
N THR A 405 -18.02 -20.82 -11.53
CA THR A 405 -17.00 -21.77 -11.98
C THR A 405 -15.62 -21.15 -12.02
N LEU A 406 -14.62 -21.93 -11.62
CA LEU A 406 -13.21 -21.62 -11.70
C LEU A 406 -12.56 -22.61 -12.67
N LYS A 407 -11.85 -22.08 -13.67
CA LYS A 407 -11.13 -22.88 -14.66
C LYS A 407 -9.71 -22.34 -14.82
N ASP A 408 -8.74 -23.25 -14.80
CA ASP A 408 -7.32 -22.91 -14.90
C ASP A 408 -6.88 -21.89 -13.83
N PHE A 409 -7.31 -22.12 -12.57
CA PHE A 409 -6.97 -21.28 -11.42
C PHE A 409 -5.66 -21.75 -10.77
N ASN A 410 -4.56 -21.08 -11.12
CA ASN A 410 -3.19 -21.40 -10.70
C ASN A 410 -2.57 -20.22 -9.94
N VAL A 411 -3.28 -19.72 -8.92
CA VAL A 411 -2.76 -18.69 -8.01
C VAL A 411 -2.07 -19.35 -6.83
N GLU A 412 -0.82 -18.96 -6.62
CA GLU A 412 0.04 -19.49 -5.57
C GLU A 412 0.06 -18.59 -4.32
N THR A 413 0.73 -19.05 -3.27
CA THR A 413 0.98 -18.29 -2.04
C THR A 413 2.48 -18.24 -1.76
N PRO A 414 3.02 -17.11 -1.26
CA PRO A 414 4.41 -17.05 -0.80
C PRO A 414 4.66 -17.87 0.48
N CYS A 415 3.60 -18.34 1.16
CA CYS A 415 3.72 -19.04 2.44
C CYS A 415 4.16 -20.51 2.33
N GLY A 416 4.42 -20.99 1.11
CA GLY A 416 5.07 -22.29 0.85
C GLY A 416 4.20 -23.53 1.06
N GLY A 417 2.96 -23.37 1.53
CA GLY A 417 1.98 -24.46 1.59
C GLY A 417 1.16 -24.59 0.29
N LYS A 418 0.37 -25.66 0.21
CA LYS A 418 -0.56 -25.87 -0.90
C LYS A 418 -1.61 -24.73 -0.92
N PRO A 419 -1.86 -24.07 -2.05
CA PRO A 419 -2.94 -23.09 -2.17
C PRO A 419 -4.30 -23.70 -1.81
N VAL A 420 -5.08 -22.97 -1.00
CA VAL A 420 -6.42 -23.39 -0.55
C VAL A 420 -7.48 -22.41 -1.05
N ILE A 421 -8.53 -22.97 -1.64
CA ILE A 421 -9.74 -22.23 -2.04
C ILE A 421 -10.80 -22.50 -0.99
N ILE A 422 -11.33 -21.42 -0.39
CA ILE A 422 -12.37 -21.51 0.62
C ILE A 422 -13.72 -21.18 -0.02
N CYS A 423 -14.70 -22.07 0.13
CA CYS A 423 -16.02 -21.93 -0.46
C CYS A 423 -17.12 -22.28 0.56
N ASP A 424 -18.17 -21.47 0.62
CA ASP A 424 -19.34 -21.71 1.48
C ASP A 424 -20.63 -21.41 0.68
N GLY A 425 -21.65 -22.25 0.81
CA GLY A 425 -22.99 -21.99 0.25
C GLY A 425 -23.11 -21.97 -1.29
N MET A 426 -22.13 -22.52 -2.02
CA MET A 426 -22.20 -22.59 -3.50
C MET A 426 -23.20 -23.67 -3.96
N HIS A 427 -24.01 -23.36 -4.96
CA HIS A 427 -24.93 -24.32 -5.59
C HIS A 427 -24.31 -24.93 -6.86
N GLY A 428 -23.89 -26.19 -6.75
CA GLY A 428 -23.25 -26.94 -7.83
C GLY A 428 -21.73 -27.03 -7.66
N ASP A 429 -21.10 -27.73 -8.59
CA ASP A 429 -19.64 -27.86 -8.66
C ASP A 429 -19.03 -26.57 -9.20
N ILE A 430 -18.01 -26.05 -8.50
CA ILE A 430 -17.27 -24.86 -8.94
C ILE A 430 -16.10 -25.19 -9.87
N GLY A 431 -15.83 -26.48 -10.15
CA GLY A 431 -14.82 -26.94 -11.11
C GLY A 431 -13.41 -27.13 -10.53
N VAL A 432 -13.23 -26.85 -9.24
CA VAL A 432 -11.98 -27.03 -8.48
C VAL A 432 -12.29 -27.48 -7.05
N ASP A 433 -11.33 -28.17 -6.41
CA ASP A 433 -11.44 -28.52 -5.01
C ASP A 433 -11.49 -27.26 -4.14
N CYS A 434 -12.46 -27.20 -3.23
CA CYS A 434 -12.57 -26.15 -2.24
C CYS A 434 -13.06 -26.70 -0.91
N VAL A 435 -12.76 -25.99 0.17
CA VAL A 435 -13.07 -26.42 1.54
C VAL A 435 -13.96 -25.40 2.26
N PRO A 436 -14.86 -25.85 3.15
CA PRO A 436 -15.65 -24.95 3.99
C PRO A 436 -14.76 -24.10 4.90
N TYR A 437 -15.18 -22.86 5.17
CA TYR A 437 -14.40 -21.94 6.01
C TYR A 437 -14.12 -22.48 7.41
N GLU A 438 -15.07 -23.19 8.02
CA GLU A 438 -14.92 -23.77 9.36
C GLU A 438 -14.10 -25.07 9.39
N SER A 439 -13.66 -25.58 8.25
CA SER A 439 -12.84 -26.81 8.20
C SER A 439 -11.46 -26.61 8.80
N GLU A 440 -10.88 -27.68 9.35
CA GLU A 440 -9.50 -27.65 9.87
C GLU A 440 -8.49 -27.23 8.80
N GLU A 441 -8.70 -27.63 7.54
CA GLU A 441 -7.84 -27.27 6.41
C GLU A 441 -7.89 -25.77 6.10
N ALA A 442 -9.08 -25.17 6.03
CA ALA A 442 -9.23 -23.73 5.82
C ALA A 442 -8.61 -22.93 6.98
N GLN A 443 -8.90 -23.33 8.22
CA GLN A 443 -8.36 -22.66 9.41
C GLN A 443 -6.84 -22.80 9.51
N ALA A 444 -6.27 -23.95 9.13
CA ALA A 444 -4.82 -24.13 9.03
C ALA A 444 -4.21 -23.25 7.93
N ALA A 445 -4.84 -23.19 6.75
CA ALA A 445 -4.38 -22.35 5.65
C ALA A 445 -4.35 -20.86 6.02
N LEU A 446 -5.40 -20.35 6.67
CA LEU A 446 -5.48 -18.95 7.13
C LEU A 446 -4.46 -18.62 8.23
N LYS A 447 -4.10 -19.60 9.08
CA LYS A 447 -3.10 -19.46 10.15
C LYS A 447 -1.68 -19.68 9.69
N ALA A 448 -1.46 -20.35 8.55
CA ALA A 448 -0.15 -20.61 7.94
C ALA A 448 0.45 -19.33 7.33
N LYS A 449 0.55 -18.29 8.14
CA LYS A 449 1.11 -17.00 7.77
C LYS A 449 2.61 -17.08 7.79
N PHE A 450 3.21 -16.65 6.69
CA PHE A 450 4.64 -16.44 6.63
C PHE A 450 5.02 -15.16 7.38
N PHE A 451 5.83 -15.31 8.44
CA PHE A 451 6.47 -14.20 9.14
C PHE A 451 7.87 -14.01 8.58
N GLU A 452 7.95 -13.57 7.33
CA GLU A 452 9.16 -12.90 6.87
C GLU A 452 8.72 -11.51 6.43
N ALA A 453 9.39 -10.51 6.99
CA ALA A 453 9.15 -9.11 6.69
C ALA A 453 9.32 -8.92 5.19
N LEU A 454 8.20 -8.90 4.46
CA LEU A 454 8.14 -8.41 3.11
C LEU A 454 8.62 -6.97 3.19
N ALA A 455 9.87 -6.77 2.79
CA ALA A 455 10.49 -5.47 2.68
C ALA A 455 9.49 -4.56 1.97
N VAL A 456 8.92 -3.64 2.76
CA VAL A 456 8.13 -2.52 2.26
C VAL A 456 8.96 -1.94 1.13
N ILE A 457 8.37 -1.88 -0.07
CA ILE A 457 8.88 -1.09 -1.16
C ILE A 457 8.67 0.36 -0.73
N THR A 458 9.47 0.82 0.23
CA THR A 458 9.72 2.23 0.43
C THR A 458 10.64 2.63 -0.71
N ASP A 459 9.95 3.11 -1.73
CA ASP A 459 10.31 3.94 -2.87
C ASP A 459 11.77 3.98 -3.37
N ILE A 460 12.23 2.86 -3.92
CA ILE A 460 13.37 2.85 -4.86
C ILE A 460 13.17 3.88 -5.99
N SER A 461 11.92 4.20 -6.37
CA SER A 461 11.62 5.18 -7.43
C SER A 461 11.96 6.60 -6.98
N SER A 462 11.64 7.01 -5.75
CA SER A 462 12.04 8.31 -5.18
C SER A 462 13.56 8.47 -5.13
N ILE A 463 14.28 7.45 -4.65
CA ILE A 463 15.76 7.46 -4.64
C ILE A 463 16.29 7.59 -6.08
N THR A 464 15.68 6.86 -7.01
CA THR A 464 16.07 6.87 -8.42
C THR A 464 15.80 8.22 -9.08
N GLU A 465 14.66 8.83 -8.80
CA GLU A 465 14.31 10.17 -9.29
C GLU A 465 15.25 11.22 -8.72
N ALA A 466 15.54 11.18 -7.42
CA ALA A 466 16.47 12.10 -6.79
C ALA A 466 17.87 12.00 -7.43
N LEU A 467 18.41 10.79 -7.59
CA LEU A 467 19.70 10.56 -8.23
C LEU A 467 19.70 11.02 -9.70
N LYS A 468 18.62 10.74 -10.45
CA LYS A 468 18.47 11.21 -11.85
C LYS A 468 18.40 12.75 -11.93
N ARG A 469 17.68 13.41 -11.02
CA ARG A 469 17.59 14.89 -10.95
C ARG A 469 18.94 15.53 -10.64
N LEU A 470 19.78 14.84 -9.86
CA LEU A 470 21.17 15.23 -9.60
C LEU A 470 22.12 14.94 -10.78
N GLY A 471 21.60 14.39 -11.89
CA GLY A 471 22.35 14.15 -13.12
C GLY A 471 23.02 12.78 -13.21
N HIS A 472 22.74 11.87 -12.27
CA HIS A 472 23.33 10.53 -12.27
C HIS A 472 22.57 9.56 -13.19
N ARG A 473 23.30 8.67 -13.84
CA ARG A 473 22.72 7.51 -14.53
C ARG A 473 22.49 6.38 -13.53
N VAL A 474 21.23 6.08 -13.24
CA VAL A 474 20.86 5.04 -12.27
C VAL A 474 20.72 3.68 -12.96
N VAL A 475 21.38 2.65 -12.42
CA VAL A 475 21.20 1.24 -12.81
C VAL A 475 20.66 0.48 -11.60
N HIS A 476 19.48 -0.10 -11.73
CA HIS A 476 18.90 -0.90 -10.65
C HIS A 476 19.58 -2.26 -10.56
N VAL A 477 19.98 -2.63 -9.34
CA VAL A 477 20.53 -3.95 -9.01
C VAL A 477 19.65 -4.54 -7.90
N PRO A 478 18.69 -5.43 -8.24
CA PRO A 478 17.63 -5.85 -7.30
C PRO A 478 18.07 -6.62 -6.05
N GLY A 479 19.35 -7.00 -5.94
CA GLY A 479 19.88 -7.68 -4.77
C GLY A 479 21.23 -8.36 -5.02
N VAL A 480 21.74 -9.05 -4.00
CA VAL A 480 23.10 -9.63 -3.99
C VAL A 480 23.34 -10.62 -5.14
N LYS A 481 22.34 -11.42 -5.54
CA LYS A 481 22.49 -12.37 -6.66
C LYS A 481 22.68 -11.65 -8.00
N ASP A 482 21.94 -10.56 -8.24
CA ASP A 482 22.10 -9.78 -9.48
C ASP A 482 23.35 -8.92 -9.44
N LEU A 483 23.75 -8.44 -8.26
CA LEU A 483 25.05 -7.82 -8.06
C LEU A 483 26.17 -8.78 -8.46
N ILE A 484 26.13 -10.04 -8.01
CA ILE A 484 27.09 -11.09 -8.41
C ILE A 484 27.06 -11.33 -9.92
N LYS A 485 25.88 -11.47 -10.53
CA LYS A 485 25.78 -11.69 -11.99
C LYS A 485 26.35 -10.52 -12.79
N GLN A 486 26.01 -9.29 -12.41
CA GLN A 486 26.52 -8.09 -13.06
C GLN A 486 28.02 -7.93 -12.82
N HIS A 487 28.49 -8.29 -11.64
CA HIS A 487 29.90 -8.35 -11.33
C HIS A 487 30.63 -9.36 -12.22
N ALA A 488 30.16 -10.61 -12.28
CA ALA A 488 30.72 -11.68 -13.10
C ALA A 488 30.72 -11.35 -14.61
N ALA A 489 29.76 -10.54 -15.06
CA ALA A 489 29.72 -10.00 -16.43
C ALA A 489 30.61 -8.76 -16.62
N HIS A 490 31.44 -8.39 -15.64
CA HIS A 490 32.27 -7.19 -15.59
C HIS A 490 31.52 -5.87 -15.82
N LYS A 491 30.19 -5.84 -15.64
CA LYS A 491 29.37 -4.63 -15.81
C LYS A 491 29.64 -3.57 -14.74
N HIS A 492 30.15 -4.01 -13.58
CA HIS A 492 30.53 -3.14 -12.46
C HIS A 492 31.63 -2.13 -12.80
N LYS A 493 32.45 -2.38 -13.84
CA LYS A 493 33.51 -1.46 -14.29
C LYS A 493 32.99 -0.11 -14.80
N HIS A 494 31.67 0.01 -14.95
CA HIS A 494 31.00 1.23 -15.37
C HIS A 494 30.22 1.91 -14.23
N TRP A 495 30.36 1.44 -13.00
CA TRP A 495 29.70 2.04 -11.84
C TRP A 495 30.67 2.97 -11.12
N ASP A 496 30.25 4.21 -10.91
CA ASP A 496 31.03 5.20 -10.16
C ASP A 496 30.83 5.02 -8.65
N VAL A 497 29.60 4.71 -8.24
CA VAL A 497 29.21 4.45 -6.84
C VAL A 497 27.93 3.61 -6.80
N VAL A 498 27.78 2.78 -5.78
CA VAL A 498 26.55 2.04 -5.48
C VAL A 498 25.80 2.75 -4.34
N PHE A 499 24.59 3.22 -4.62
CA PHE A 499 23.68 3.66 -3.55
C PHE A 499 23.06 2.43 -2.88
N ASN A 500 23.55 2.04 -1.70
CA ASN A 500 23.15 0.81 -1.05
C ASN A 500 21.81 0.97 -0.32
N TYR A 501 20.79 0.19 -0.71
CA TYR A 501 19.50 0.12 -0.01
C TYR A 501 19.08 -1.33 0.25
N SER A 502 20.06 -2.22 0.42
CA SER A 502 19.81 -3.64 0.61
C SER A 502 19.49 -3.98 2.08
N LYS A 503 18.56 -4.92 2.29
CA LYS A 503 18.15 -5.43 3.63
C LYS A 503 18.60 -6.89 3.88
N GLY A 504 19.40 -7.45 2.97
CA GLY A 504 19.84 -8.84 3.02
C GLY A 504 18.77 -9.89 2.70
N LEU A 505 19.18 -11.13 2.46
CA LEU A 505 18.25 -12.23 2.16
C LEU A 505 18.03 -13.19 3.35
N HIS A 506 19.12 -13.70 3.94
CA HIS A 506 19.08 -14.70 4.99
C HIS A 506 20.27 -14.56 5.96
N GLY A 507 20.18 -15.17 7.14
CA GLY A 507 21.25 -15.19 8.13
C GLY A 507 21.27 -13.97 9.07
N THR A 508 22.08 -14.05 10.12
CA THR A 508 22.22 -13.01 11.14
C THR A 508 22.93 -11.76 10.61
N ALA A 509 23.88 -11.93 9.68
CA ALA A 509 24.58 -10.84 9.00
C ALA A 509 23.95 -10.53 7.61
N ARG A 510 22.63 -10.56 7.49
CA ARG A 510 21.97 -10.43 6.17
C ARG A 510 22.24 -9.07 5.51
N GLU A 511 22.19 -7.98 6.27
CA GLU A 511 22.34 -6.61 5.75
C GLU A 511 23.77 -6.33 5.26
N THR A 512 24.73 -7.19 5.62
CA THR A 512 26.15 -7.03 5.29
C THR A 512 26.54 -7.74 4.01
N GLN A 513 25.66 -8.59 3.46
CA GLN A 513 25.92 -9.40 2.26
C GLN A 513 26.31 -8.58 1.04
N VAL A 514 25.66 -7.43 0.83
CA VAL A 514 25.96 -6.53 -0.30
C VAL A 514 27.21 -5.69 0.00
N PRO A 515 27.30 -4.96 1.13
CA PRO A 515 28.51 -4.25 1.53
C PRO A 515 29.79 -5.11 1.44
N ALA A 516 29.79 -6.31 2.02
CA ALA A 516 30.96 -7.19 2.02
C ALA A 516 31.41 -7.56 0.60
N LEU A 517 30.46 -7.75 -0.31
CA LEU A 517 30.75 -8.03 -1.71
C LEU A 517 31.30 -6.80 -2.44
N LEU A 518 30.76 -5.62 -2.14
CA LEU A 518 31.24 -4.37 -2.72
C LEU A 518 32.66 -4.04 -2.24
N GLU A 519 32.97 -4.32 -0.97
CA GLU A 519 34.31 -4.19 -0.38
C GLU A 519 35.33 -5.13 -1.04
N GLU A 520 35.00 -6.43 -1.17
CA GLU A 520 35.85 -7.42 -1.84
C GLU A 520 36.26 -6.97 -3.25
N TYR A 521 35.34 -6.33 -3.96
CA TYR A 521 35.58 -5.83 -5.31
C TYR A 521 36.00 -4.37 -5.40
N GLN A 522 36.21 -3.71 -4.26
CA GLN A 522 36.62 -2.30 -4.17
C GLN A 522 35.68 -1.36 -4.96
N ILE A 523 34.39 -1.66 -4.95
CA ILE A 523 33.36 -0.83 -5.58
C ILE A 523 32.90 0.20 -4.56
N PRO A 524 33.01 1.51 -4.82
CA PRO A 524 32.52 2.53 -3.90
C PRO A 524 31.02 2.39 -3.65
N PHE A 525 30.58 2.54 -2.40
CA PHE A 525 29.16 2.50 -2.04
C PHE A 525 28.83 3.49 -0.92
N THR A 526 27.56 3.87 -0.85
CA THR A 526 27.05 4.73 0.23
C THR A 526 26.74 3.89 1.47
N PHE A 527 26.84 4.53 2.63
CA PHE A 527 26.52 4.02 3.95
C PHE A 527 27.56 3.08 4.57
N SER A 528 27.28 2.66 5.80
CA SER A 528 28.15 1.84 6.65
C SER A 528 28.63 0.55 5.97
N ASP A 529 29.83 0.13 6.35
CA ASP A 529 30.48 -1.06 5.82
C ASP A 529 29.96 -2.36 6.44
N ALA A 530 30.49 -3.51 5.97
CA ALA A 530 30.05 -4.81 6.44
C ALA A 530 30.34 -5.05 7.92
N GLU A 531 31.43 -4.49 8.46
CA GLU A 531 31.77 -4.64 9.88
C GLU A 531 30.75 -3.89 10.75
N THR A 532 30.55 -2.60 10.47
CA THR A 532 29.59 -1.75 11.19
C THR A 532 28.18 -2.34 11.11
N LEU A 533 27.69 -2.70 9.92
CA LEU A 533 26.35 -3.28 9.77
C LEU A 533 26.20 -4.63 10.51
N THR A 534 27.29 -5.41 10.63
CA THR A 534 27.26 -6.67 11.39
C THR A 534 27.14 -6.40 12.89
N ILE A 535 27.88 -5.42 13.40
CA ILE A 535 27.83 -5.02 14.81
C ILE A 535 26.45 -4.45 15.13
N CYS A 536 25.99 -3.48 14.35
CA CYS A 536 24.73 -2.78 14.59
C CYS A 536 23.48 -3.64 14.33
N GLY A 537 23.60 -4.66 13.47
CA GLY A 537 22.55 -5.65 13.24
C GLY A 537 22.28 -6.55 14.45
N ASP A 538 23.22 -6.64 15.40
CA ASP A 538 23.12 -7.45 16.60
C ASP A 538 23.06 -6.58 17.86
N LYS A 539 21.90 -6.58 18.51
CA LYS A 539 21.64 -5.73 19.68
C LYS A 539 22.57 -6.03 20.86
N ALA A 540 22.99 -7.28 21.06
CA ALA A 540 23.90 -7.63 22.15
C ALA A 540 25.31 -7.12 21.84
N LYS A 541 25.81 -7.38 20.63
CA LYS A 541 27.15 -6.92 20.20
C LYS A 541 27.27 -5.41 20.15
N THR A 542 26.23 -4.73 19.65
CA THR A 542 26.14 -3.26 19.68
C THR A 542 26.33 -2.75 21.10
N LYS A 543 25.59 -3.32 22.07
CA LYS A 543 25.71 -2.92 23.48
C LYS A 543 27.10 -3.19 24.04
N MET A 544 27.72 -4.32 23.72
CA MET A 544 29.10 -4.60 24.15
C MET A 544 30.09 -3.52 23.69
N VAL A 545 29.96 -3.02 22.45
CA VAL A 545 30.80 -1.94 21.93
C VAL A 545 30.49 -0.62 22.63
N LEU A 546 29.21 -0.26 22.76
CA LEU A 546 28.79 0.97 23.43
C LEU A 546 29.25 1.01 24.91
N ASP A 547 29.09 -0.11 25.63
CA ASP A 547 29.53 -0.24 27.02
C ASP A 547 31.05 -0.05 27.15
N HIS A 548 31.85 -0.56 26.20
CA HIS A 548 33.29 -0.36 26.18
C HIS A 548 33.69 1.12 26.08
N TYR A 549 32.92 1.91 25.33
CA TYR A 549 33.14 3.36 25.16
C TYR A 549 32.38 4.22 26.18
N GLU A 550 31.88 3.60 27.25
CA GLU A 550 31.11 4.26 28.31
C GLU A 550 29.91 5.04 27.73
N ILE A 551 29.27 4.49 26.70
CA ILE A 551 28.02 4.99 26.14
C ILE A 551 26.88 4.22 26.81
N PRO A 552 25.96 4.90 27.51
CA PRO A 552 24.99 4.23 28.34
C PRO A 552 24.02 3.34 27.54
N THR A 553 23.87 2.09 27.99
CA THR A 553 22.89 1.14 27.46
C THR A 553 22.10 0.44 28.59
N SER A 554 20.90 -0.08 28.28
CA SER A 554 20.11 -0.86 29.25
C SER A 554 20.89 -2.08 29.64
N GLN A 555 21.01 -2.33 30.95
CA GLN A 555 21.60 -3.58 31.45
C GLN A 555 20.87 -4.74 30.79
N TYR A 556 21.66 -5.74 30.40
CA TYR A 556 21.17 -6.85 29.61
C TYR A 556 21.88 -8.16 29.96
N VAL A 557 21.24 -9.24 29.57
CA VAL A 557 21.80 -10.59 29.54
C VAL A 557 21.45 -11.20 28.18
N ALA A 558 22.45 -11.74 27.50
CA ALA A 558 22.26 -12.51 26.26
C ALA A 558 22.10 -13.99 26.62
N VAL A 559 20.98 -14.57 26.17
CA VAL A 559 20.68 -16.00 26.31
C VAL A 559 21.14 -16.70 25.03
N PRO A 560 21.92 -17.79 25.13
CA PRO A 560 22.40 -18.54 23.98
C PRO A 560 21.27 -19.00 23.05
N LYS A 561 21.60 -19.18 21.77
CA LYS A 561 20.67 -19.66 20.74
C LYS A 561 20.08 -21.04 21.08
N TYR A 562 19.04 -21.44 20.35
CA TYR A 562 18.35 -22.71 20.59
C TYR A 562 19.27 -23.92 20.33
N GLY A 563 19.32 -24.86 21.27
CA GLY A 563 20.14 -26.08 21.17
C GLY A 563 21.56 -25.96 21.73
N ASP A 564 22.00 -24.77 22.13
CA ASP A 564 23.22 -24.58 22.92
C ASP A 564 22.97 -24.89 24.41
N ASP A 565 24.02 -24.86 25.24
CA ASP A 565 24.01 -25.19 26.68
C ASP A 565 22.83 -24.57 27.45
N SER A 566 22.38 -25.24 28.51
CA SER A 566 21.33 -24.75 29.40
C SER A 566 21.73 -23.40 30.01
N PHE A 567 20.83 -22.41 29.93
CA PHE A 567 21.06 -21.07 30.48
C PHE A 567 20.67 -21.00 31.96
N ASP A 568 21.56 -20.48 32.81
CA ASP A 568 21.28 -20.24 34.23
C ASP A 568 20.57 -18.88 34.41
N TYR A 569 19.25 -18.94 34.61
CA TYR A 569 18.43 -17.76 34.85
C TYR A 569 18.75 -17.03 36.18
N SER A 570 19.60 -17.58 37.05
CA SER A 570 20.08 -16.86 38.23
C SER A 570 20.85 -15.58 37.87
N GLU A 571 21.49 -15.54 36.69
CA GLU A 571 22.19 -14.36 36.18
C GLU A 571 21.25 -13.20 35.86
N VAL A 572 20.02 -13.48 35.42
CA VAL A 572 18.99 -12.47 35.16
C VAL A 572 18.62 -11.76 36.45
N GLN A 573 18.43 -12.53 37.53
CA GLN A 573 18.06 -11.99 38.85
C GLN A 573 19.19 -11.19 39.50
N LYS A 574 20.46 -11.52 39.22
CA LYS A 574 21.62 -10.78 39.73
C LYS A 574 21.85 -9.45 39.02
N LYS A 575 21.58 -9.40 37.71
CA LYS A 575 21.96 -8.27 36.85
C LYS A 575 20.81 -7.33 36.51
N LEU A 576 19.57 -7.81 36.44
CA LEU A 576 18.43 -7.04 35.94
C LEU A 576 17.37 -6.83 37.02
N SER A 577 16.59 -5.77 36.84
CA SER A 577 15.45 -5.43 37.70
C SER A 577 14.19 -5.33 36.86
N TYR A 578 13.07 -5.86 37.37
CA TYR A 578 11.79 -5.78 36.69
C TYR A 578 11.30 -4.32 36.57
N PRO A 579 10.54 -3.97 35.52
CA PRO A 579 10.12 -4.85 34.41
C PRO A 579 11.27 -5.18 33.43
N LEU A 580 11.24 -6.38 32.85
CA LEU A 580 12.20 -6.85 31.84
C LEU A 580 11.58 -6.74 30.44
N PHE A 581 12.44 -6.69 29.43
CA PHE A 581 12.09 -6.77 28.03
C PHE A 581 12.92 -7.83 27.31
N VAL A 582 12.25 -8.80 26.69
CA VAL A 582 12.88 -9.95 26.02
C VAL A 582 12.72 -9.80 24.51
N LYS A 583 13.79 -9.93 23.72
CA LYS A 583 13.70 -9.83 22.25
C LYS A 583 14.83 -10.59 21.54
N PRO A 584 14.65 -11.00 20.27
CA PRO A 584 15.75 -11.54 19.48
C PRO A 584 16.82 -10.49 19.17
N THR A 585 18.09 -10.91 19.16
CA THR A 585 19.25 -10.01 18.95
C THR A 585 19.33 -9.46 17.54
N SER A 586 19.08 -10.27 16.50
CA SER A 586 19.34 -9.95 15.08
C SER A 586 18.08 -9.71 14.22
N SER A 587 16.88 -9.63 14.84
CA SER A 587 15.62 -9.33 14.14
C SER A 587 15.37 -7.82 14.00
N SER A 588 14.84 -7.38 12.84
CA SER A 588 14.39 -6.01 12.58
C SER A 588 12.86 -5.87 12.74
N GLN A 589 12.34 -4.63 12.77
CA GLN A 589 10.89 -4.29 12.67
C GLN A 589 9.92 -5.10 13.56
N CYS A 590 10.06 -4.99 14.88
CA CYS A 590 9.17 -5.65 15.86
C CYS A 590 9.02 -7.18 15.70
N ASN A 591 9.85 -7.84 14.90
CA ASN A 591 9.80 -9.29 14.70
C ASN A 591 10.12 -10.01 16.02
N GLY A 592 9.16 -10.79 16.49
CA GLY A 592 9.21 -11.47 17.79
C GLY A 592 8.85 -10.57 18.97
N ILE A 593 8.36 -9.34 18.75
CA ILE A 593 7.90 -8.43 19.80
C ILE A 593 6.37 -8.46 19.86
N THR A 594 5.87 -8.83 21.03
CA THR A 594 4.46 -8.90 21.43
C THR A 594 4.33 -8.34 22.84
N ALA A 595 3.10 -8.30 23.37
CA ALA A 595 2.95 -7.88 24.77
C ALA A 595 3.63 -8.78 25.79
N ALA A 596 3.81 -10.06 25.46
CA ALA A 596 4.43 -11.03 26.33
C ALA A 596 5.93 -10.79 26.52
N ASN A 597 6.56 -10.00 25.64
CA ASN A 597 7.98 -9.67 25.71
C ASN A 597 8.32 -8.73 26.87
N LYS A 598 7.34 -8.02 27.42
CA LYS A 598 7.52 -7.24 28.65
C LYS A 598 7.13 -8.11 29.85
N ILE A 599 8.13 -8.51 30.62
CA ILE A 599 7.94 -9.35 31.81
C ILE A 599 7.81 -8.41 33.01
N VAL A 600 6.68 -8.48 33.69
CA VAL A 600 6.42 -7.71 34.92
C VAL A 600 6.72 -8.56 36.16
N GLN A 601 6.93 -7.88 37.30
CA GLN A 601 7.22 -8.52 38.58
C GLN A 601 6.21 -9.65 38.86
N GLU A 602 6.72 -10.85 39.21
CA GLU A 602 6.01 -12.15 39.40
C GLU A 602 6.01 -13.13 38.20
N GLN A 603 6.44 -12.74 37.00
CA GLN A 603 6.48 -13.64 35.85
C GLN A 603 7.88 -14.24 35.62
N ASP A 604 7.95 -15.54 35.33
CA ASP A 604 9.20 -16.23 34.98
C ASP A 604 9.60 -15.90 33.52
N PRO A 605 10.76 -15.24 33.28
CA PRO A 605 11.20 -14.90 31.93
C PRO A 605 11.52 -16.15 31.09
N GLN A 606 11.76 -17.31 31.71
CA GLN A 606 12.12 -18.54 31.01
C GLN A 606 11.09 -18.93 29.96
N HIS A 607 9.79 -18.80 30.25
CA HIS A 607 8.75 -19.20 29.30
C HIS A 607 8.83 -18.41 27.98
N GLU A 608 8.91 -17.07 28.06
CA GLU A 608 8.96 -16.23 26.85
C GLU A 608 10.30 -16.33 26.14
N VAL A 609 11.40 -16.48 26.89
CA VAL A 609 12.73 -16.70 26.31
C VAL A 609 12.78 -17.99 25.53
N GLU A 610 12.34 -19.12 26.09
CA GLU A 610 12.35 -20.42 25.39
C GLU A 610 11.41 -20.43 24.18
N LYS A 611 10.26 -19.75 24.28
CA LYS A 611 9.38 -19.52 23.14
C LYS A 611 10.11 -18.78 22.02
N LEU A 612 10.79 -17.67 22.31
CA LEU A 612 11.55 -16.92 21.32
C LEU A 612 12.75 -17.70 20.78
N ARG A 613 13.48 -18.44 21.62
CA ARG A 613 14.57 -19.33 21.17
C ARG A 613 14.04 -20.36 20.17
N SER A 614 12.88 -20.97 20.44
CA SER A 614 12.27 -21.95 19.53
C SER A 614 11.84 -21.35 18.18
N GLN A 615 11.47 -20.07 18.17
CA GLN A 615 11.05 -19.32 16.97
C GLN A 615 12.26 -18.80 16.18
N PHE A 616 13.31 -18.34 16.87
CA PHE A 616 14.48 -17.68 16.31
C PHE A 616 15.74 -18.49 16.61
N LYS A 617 15.80 -19.71 16.05
CA LYS A 617 16.81 -20.72 16.41
C LYS A 617 18.26 -20.31 16.13
N ASP A 618 18.48 -19.43 15.16
CA ASP A 618 19.82 -19.06 14.69
C ASP A 618 20.42 -17.82 15.39
N GLN A 619 19.79 -17.31 16.45
CA GLN A 619 20.23 -16.11 17.16
C GLN A 619 20.03 -16.20 18.67
N GLU A 620 20.77 -15.39 19.40
CA GLU A 620 20.61 -15.23 20.84
C GLU A 620 19.35 -14.42 21.17
N ILE A 621 18.84 -14.60 22.39
CA ILE A 621 17.74 -13.81 22.93
C ILE A 621 18.29 -12.81 23.95
N LEU A 622 18.00 -11.53 23.75
CA LEU A 622 18.37 -10.46 24.66
C LEU A 622 17.28 -10.28 25.71
N ILE A 623 17.65 -10.33 26.98
CA ILE A 623 16.83 -9.87 28.10
C ILE A 623 17.44 -8.56 28.60
N GLU A 624 16.67 -7.48 28.70
CA GLU A 624 17.15 -6.19 29.23
C GLU A 624 16.13 -5.56 30.18
N ASN A 625 16.53 -4.55 30.95
CA ASN A 625 15.54 -3.74 31.68
C ASN A 625 14.63 -3.02 30.69
N PHE A 626 13.33 -3.06 30.95
CA PHE A 626 12.34 -2.33 30.17
C PHE A 626 12.45 -0.82 30.46
N LEU A 627 12.42 -0.02 29.40
CA LEU A 627 12.55 1.43 29.46
C LEU A 627 11.18 2.07 29.16
N GLY A 628 10.59 2.75 30.14
CA GLY A 628 9.24 3.33 30.01
C GLY A 628 9.19 4.82 29.67
N GLY A 629 10.33 5.49 29.48
CA GLY A 629 10.40 6.94 29.21
C GLY A 629 10.30 7.30 27.73
N ARG A 630 10.59 8.57 27.42
CA ARG A 630 10.59 9.15 26.06
C ARG A 630 11.46 8.32 25.09
N GLU A 631 11.04 8.26 23.83
CA GLU A 631 11.77 7.58 22.76
C GLU A 631 12.03 8.56 21.61
N PHE A 632 13.31 8.75 21.27
CA PHE A 632 13.77 9.64 20.22
C PHE A 632 14.34 8.84 19.06
N THR A 633 14.22 9.39 17.86
CA THR A 633 14.82 8.90 16.63
C THR A 633 15.61 10.06 16.02
N VAL A 634 16.92 9.91 15.94
CA VAL A 634 17.88 10.96 15.55
C VAL A 634 18.47 10.63 14.20
N ALA A 635 18.22 11.48 13.21
CA ALA A 635 18.77 11.34 11.86
C ALA A 635 20.15 12.03 11.80
N ILE A 636 21.15 11.29 11.31
CA ILE A 636 22.54 11.76 11.19
C ILE A 636 22.97 11.67 9.73
N SER A 637 23.74 12.66 9.29
CA SER A 637 24.38 12.71 7.97
C SER A 637 25.87 12.99 8.13
N GLY A 638 26.71 12.38 7.29
CA GLY A 638 28.17 12.50 7.33
C GLY A 638 28.88 11.36 8.07
N THR A 639 30.20 11.47 8.17
CA THR A 639 31.08 10.43 8.72
C THR A 639 32.14 11.06 9.62
N GLY A 640 32.41 10.45 10.78
CA GLY A 640 33.45 10.90 11.71
C GLY A 640 33.22 12.33 12.20
N GLU A 641 34.24 13.19 12.11
CA GLU A 641 34.15 14.61 12.52
C GLU A 641 33.18 15.44 11.69
N PHE A 642 32.76 14.95 10.51
CA PHE A 642 31.78 15.59 9.64
C PHE A 642 30.36 15.06 9.84
N ALA A 643 30.14 14.17 10.82
CA ALA A 643 28.79 13.71 11.16
C ALA A 643 28.01 14.80 11.89
N ASP A 644 26.80 15.07 11.44
CA ASP A 644 25.91 16.07 12.01
C ASP A 644 24.47 15.57 12.11
N VAL A 645 23.75 16.04 13.13
CA VAL A 645 22.34 15.69 13.36
C VAL A 645 21.47 16.59 12.48
N ILE A 646 20.76 15.98 11.52
CA ILE A 646 19.88 16.71 10.58
C ILE A 646 18.44 16.83 11.09
N GLY A 647 18.07 16.06 12.12
CA GLY A 647 16.74 16.14 12.72
C GLY A 647 16.56 15.15 13.88
N ILE A 648 15.73 15.53 14.84
CA ILE A 648 15.31 14.68 15.97
C ILE A 648 13.80 14.60 15.96
N SER A 649 13.26 13.38 15.98
CA SER A 649 11.84 13.14 16.18
C SER A 649 11.61 12.37 17.47
N GLU A 650 10.55 12.69 18.20
CA GLU A 650 10.07 11.92 19.34
C GLU A 650 8.89 11.06 18.93
N LEU A 651 8.89 9.81 19.40
CA LEU A 651 7.78 8.90 19.27
C LEU A 651 6.73 9.21 20.35
N VAL A 652 5.70 9.96 19.97
CA VAL A 652 4.63 10.39 20.87
C VAL A 652 3.40 9.50 20.67
N TRP A 653 2.94 8.82 21.71
CA TRP A 653 1.78 7.92 21.60
C TRP A 653 0.45 8.68 21.74
N ASP A 654 -0.53 8.37 20.88
CA ASP A 654 -1.84 9.01 20.86
C ASP A 654 -2.70 8.56 22.07
N THR A 655 -2.92 9.49 23.00
CA THR A 655 -3.68 9.27 24.23
C THR A 655 -5.20 9.21 24.01
N HIS A 656 -5.73 9.63 22.86
CA HIS A 656 -7.18 9.65 22.59
C HIS A 656 -7.79 8.26 22.36
N LEU A 657 -6.97 7.24 22.09
CA LEU A 657 -7.41 5.85 21.97
C LEU A 657 -7.78 5.20 23.32
N LEU A 658 -7.54 5.88 24.43
CA LEU A 658 -7.79 5.39 25.80
C LEU A 658 -9.08 5.98 26.36
N ARG A 659 -10.20 5.31 26.10
CA ARG A 659 -11.47 5.56 26.82
C ARG A 659 -11.29 5.19 28.31
N GLY A 660 -10.91 6.16 29.14
CA GLY A 660 -11.11 6.13 30.59
C GLY A 660 -10.16 5.26 31.43
N ARG A 661 -8.87 5.13 31.08
CA ARG A 661 -7.84 4.60 32.00
C ARG A 661 -6.76 5.64 32.26
N ASP A 662 -6.24 5.65 33.49
CA ASP A 662 -5.38 6.70 34.03
C ASP A 662 -4.14 6.99 33.17
N LYS A 663 -3.85 8.29 33.03
CA LYS A 663 -2.82 8.90 32.18
C LYS A 663 -1.37 8.61 32.58
N ILE A 664 -1.11 7.77 33.59
CA ILE A 664 0.21 7.70 34.23
C ILE A 664 0.93 6.34 34.06
N HIS A 665 0.25 5.22 33.78
CA HIS A 665 0.93 3.92 33.71
C HIS A 665 0.30 2.93 32.72
N ILE A 666 0.52 3.15 31.43
CA ILE A 666 0.35 2.09 30.41
C ILE A 666 1.65 2.05 29.62
N ASP A 667 2.33 0.90 29.63
CA ASP A 667 3.60 0.72 28.93
C ASP A 667 3.33 0.32 27.47
N PHE A 668 3.24 1.34 26.61
CA PHE A 668 2.57 1.33 25.29
C PHE A 668 3.16 0.41 24.22
N THR A 669 4.43 -0.01 24.32
CA THR A 669 5.06 -0.86 23.27
C THR A 669 4.43 -2.23 23.09
N THR A 670 3.69 -2.70 24.09
CA THR A 670 3.23 -4.08 24.17
C THR A 670 1.75 -4.25 23.84
N GLU A 671 0.86 -3.37 24.31
CA GLU A 671 -0.59 -3.56 24.11
C GLU A 671 -1.10 -3.24 22.69
N LEU A 672 -0.52 -2.26 21.97
CA LEU A 672 -0.93 -1.94 20.58
C LEU A 672 -0.27 -2.86 19.54
N SER A 673 0.89 -3.45 19.87
CA SER A 673 1.50 -4.54 19.09
C SER A 673 0.61 -5.79 18.97
N ARG A 674 -0.40 -5.92 19.84
CA ARG A 674 -1.34 -7.06 19.85
C ARG A 674 -2.38 -7.04 18.74
N ARG A 675 -2.62 -5.92 18.06
CA ARG A 675 -3.83 -5.81 17.21
C ARG A 675 -3.59 -5.86 15.72
N GLU A 676 -2.50 -5.30 15.20
CA GLU A 676 -2.27 -5.27 13.76
C GLU A 676 -0.77 -5.34 13.49
N ARG A 677 -0.38 -5.78 12.28
CA ARG A 677 0.94 -5.53 11.69
C ARG A 677 1.42 -4.14 12.11
N CYS A 678 2.72 -3.90 12.34
CA CYS A 678 3.27 -2.58 12.62
C CYS A 678 3.02 -1.58 11.48
N VAL A 679 1.77 -1.20 11.33
CA VAL A 679 1.22 -0.11 10.56
C VAL A 679 1.07 0.99 11.60
N ASN A 680 1.55 2.18 11.30
CA ASN A 680 1.56 3.37 12.16
C ASN A 680 0.16 3.69 12.72
N LYS A 681 -0.30 2.97 13.75
CA LYS A 681 -1.56 3.21 14.45
C LYS A 681 -1.25 3.42 15.92
N GLY A 682 -1.47 4.65 16.39
CA GLY A 682 -1.43 5.02 17.80
C GLY A 682 -0.18 5.77 18.27
N PHE A 683 0.70 6.21 17.36
CA PHE A 683 1.76 7.17 17.69
C PHE A 683 1.99 8.16 16.54
N THR A 684 2.43 9.35 16.87
CA THR A 684 2.95 10.38 15.98
C THR A 684 4.47 10.47 16.14
N LEU A 685 5.16 10.86 15.07
CA LEU A 685 6.53 11.35 15.19
C LEU A 685 6.49 12.86 15.21
N GLU A 686 6.89 13.45 16.33
CA GLU A 686 6.89 14.89 16.50
C GLU A 686 8.31 15.42 16.41
N ASN A 687 8.52 16.49 15.65
CA ASN A 687 9.83 17.13 15.58
C ASN A 687 10.17 17.73 16.94
N VAL A 688 11.30 17.31 17.51
CA VAL A 688 11.80 17.89 18.75
C VAL A 688 12.44 19.24 18.41
N PRO A 689 12.02 20.36 19.03
CA PRO A 689 12.64 21.64 18.79
C PRO A 689 14.00 21.74 19.47
N SER A 690 14.90 22.57 18.95
CA SER A 690 16.22 22.82 19.56
C SER A 690 16.16 23.47 20.95
N SER A 691 14.97 23.90 21.38
CA SER A 691 14.71 24.40 22.74
C SER A 691 14.36 23.29 23.74
N ASP A 692 14.22 22.02 23.32
CA ASP A 692 13.96 20.91 24.23
C ASP A 692 15.13 20.76 25.21
N PRO A 693 14.88 20.60 26.53
CA PRO A 693 15.94 20.49 27.52
C PRO A 693 16.86 19.26 27.32
N LEU A 694 16.43 18.26 26.55
CA LEU A 694 17.23 17.07 26.22
C LEU A 694 17.95 17.17 24.87
N TRP A 695 17.75 18.25 24.09
CA TRP A 695 18.28 18.37 22.73
C TRP A 695 19.80 18.15 22.66
N GLU A 696 20.57 18.97 23.39
CA GLU A 696 22.04 18.91 23.41
C GLU A 696 22.54 17.50 23.78
N GLU A 697 21.91 16.88 24.77
CA GLU A 697 22.35 15.60 25.30
C GLU A 697 21.95 14.43 24.38
N VAL A 698 20.80 14.51 23.71
CA VAL A 698 20.38 13.56 22.66
C VAL A 698 21.30 13.66 21.44
N VAL A 699 21.69 14.88 21.04
CA VAL A 699 22.64 15.11 19.94
C VAL A 699 24.01 14.55 20.27
N GLU A 700 24.59 14.92 21.42
CA GLU A 700 25.92 14.47 21.85
C GLU A 700 25.97 12.94 21.94
N LEU A 701 24.98 12.33 22.58
CA LEU A 701 24.89 10.89 22.76
C LEU A 701 24.76 10.15 21.42
N SER A 702 23.94 10.69 20.49
CA SER A 702 23.74 10.08 19.18
C SER A 702 24.98 10.14 18.31
N LEU A 703 25.65 11.30 18.26
CA LEU A 703 26.89 11.46 17.50
C LEU A 703 28.02 10.59 18.07
N LYS A 704 28.15 10.50 19.40
CA LYS A 704 29.13 9.63 20.05
C LYS A 704 28.86 8.17 19.68
N ALA A 705 27.61 7.71 19.78
CA ALA A 705 27.23 6.34 19.46
C ALA A 705 27.44 6.00 17.97
N TYR A 706 27.02 6.89 17.07
CA TYR A 706 27.22 6.78 15.62
C TYR A 706 28.71 6.67 15.28
N THR A 707 29.54 7.49 15.91
CA THR A 707 30.98 7.54 15.65
C THR A 707 31.70 6.29 16.14
N VAL A 708 31.45 5.83 17.38
CA VAL A 708 32.18 4.68 17.93
C VAL A 708 31.82 3.35 17.26
N LEU A 709 30.64 3.26 16.66
CA LEU A 709 30.23 2.10 15.87
C LEU A 709 30.76 2.11 14.44
N GLY A 710 31.38 3.21 14.02
CA GLY A 710 31.96 3.36 12.69
C GLY A 710 30.93 3.65 11.59
N CYS A 711 29.74 4.13 11.95
CA CYS A 711 28.69 4.46 10.98
C CYS A 711 29.15 5.53 9.97
N ARG A 712 28.66 5.44 8.73
CA ARG A 712 29.08 6.30 7.61
C ARG A 712 27.92 6.87 6.81
N ASP A 713 28.17 8.04 6.23
CA ASP A 713 27.40 8.80 5.24
C ASP A 713 26.03 9.28 5.70
N GLY A 714 25.22 8.39 6.26
CA GLY A 714 23.95 8.73 6.86
C GLY A 714 23.49 7.60 7.76
N GLY A 715 22.57 7.85 8.65
CA GLY A 715 21.99 6.81 9.49
C GLY A 715 21.09 7.37 10.56
N ARG A 716 20.69 6.49 11.48
CA ARG A 716 19.71 6.81 12.51
C ARG A 716 20.10 6.19 13.83
N VAL A 717 19.93 6.95 14.90
CA VAL A 717 20.12 6.49 16.27
C VAL A 717 18.79 6.60 16.99
N ASP A 718 18.27 5.50 17.54
CA ASP A 718 17.13 5.59 18.43
C ASP A 718 17.62 5.66 19.89
N ILE A 719 16.99 6.50 20.70
CA ILE A 719 17.33 6.66 22.13
C ILE A 719 16.05 6.46 22.91
N ARG A 720 16.12 5.69 24.00
CA ARG A 720 14.97 5.49 24.89
C ARG A 720 15.37 5.73 26.34
N LEU A 721 14.53 6.49 27.04
CA LEU A 721 14.77 6.87 28.43
C LEU A 721 14.06 5.94 29.41
N THR A 722 14.51 5.92 30.67
CA THR A 722 13.79 5.30 31.79
C THR A 722 12.54 6.11 32.17
N SER A 723 11.54 5.49 32.78
CA SER A 723 10.38 6.19 33.34
C SER A 723 10.79 7.07 34.53
N GLU A 724 10.37 8.34 34.54
CA GLU A 724 10.71 9.32 35.58
C GLU A 724 10.10 8.95 36.94
N GLU A 725 10.94 8.75 37.96
CA GLU A 725 10.54 8.99 39.36
C GLU A 725 11.56 9.85 40.14
N GLN A 726 12.62 10.34 39.50
CA GLN A 726 13.61 11.18 40.17
C GLN A 726 14.22 12.22 39.23
N GLY A 727 13.76 13.47 39.41
CA GLY A 727 14.44 14.76 39.21
C GLY A 727 15.50 14.90 38.11
N ILE A 728 15.25 15.90 37.26
CA ILE A 728 16.17 16.55 36.31
C ILE A 728 17.63 16.51 36.79
N SER A 729 18.42 15.53 36.32
CA SER A 729 19.89 15.57 36.32
C SER A 729 20.49 14.50 35.39
N SER A 730 20.95 14.95 34.21
CA SER A 730 21.88 14.32 33.26
C SER A 730 21.62 12.87 32.76
N LEU A 731 21.44 12.68 31.44
CA LEU A 731 21.62 11.38 30.75
C LEU A 731 22.99 10.72 30.99
N ARG A 732 23.98 11.41 31.58
CA ARG A 732 25.23 10.78 32.07
C ARG A 732 25.02 9.54 32.93
N HIS A 733 23.86 9.34 33.56
CA HIS A 733 23.55 8.13 34.35
C HIS A 733 22.24 7.41 34.01
N ARG A 734 21.38 7.90 33.09
CA ARG A 734 20.00 7.36 32.94
C ARG A 734 19.36 7.44 31.53
N GLY A 735 20.11 7.60 30.45
CA GLY A 735 19.57 7.55 29.08
C GLY A 735 20.26 6.49 28.24
N ILE A 736 19.52 5.69 27.47
CA ILE A 736 20.06 4.51 26.79
C ILE A 736 19.97 4.67 25.28
N VAL A 737 21.10 4.45 24.61
CA VAL A 737 21.14 4.39 23.15
C VAL A 737 20.68 3.02 22.68
N LYS A 738 19.73 3.00 21.76
CA LYS A 738 19.25 1.83 21.04
C LYS A 738 19.48 2.09 19.55
N LEU A 739 20.62 1.70 19.01
CA LEU A 739 20.81 1.80 17.57
C LEU A 739 19.96 0.74 16.86
N SER A 740 19.26 1.17 15.82
CA SER A 740 18.73 0.29 14.78
C SER A 740 19.34 0.71 13.46
N ASP A 741 20.28 -0.09 12.97
CA ASP A 741 20.98 0.19 11.71
C ASP A 741 20.23 -0.46 10.55
N SER A 742 18.99 -0.01 10.34
CA SER A 742 18.23 -0.34 9.14
C SER A 742 17.68 0.96 8.55
N PHE A 743 18.26 1.35 7.42
CA PHE A 743 18.04 2.59 6.71
C PHE A 743 16.57 2.95 6.36
N PHE A 744 16.35 4.27 6.32
CA PHE A 744 15.23 5.03 5.74
C PHE A 744 13.81 4.50 6.02
N THR A 745 13.23 5.00 7.10
CA THR A 745 11.87 5.56 7.04
C THR A 745 12.01 7.07 7.06
N MET A 746 12.20 7.70 5.90
CA MET A 746 11.65 9.05 5.76
C MET A 746 10.14 8.86 5.66
N TYR A 747 9.41 9.50 6.56
CA TYR A 747 7.97 9.68 6.46
C TYR A 747 7.67 10.71 5.39
#